data_AF-A0ABD3J6B6-F1
#
_entry.id   AF-A0ABD3J6B6-F1
#
_cell.length_a   1.000
_cell.length_b   1.000
_cell.length_c   1.000
_cell.angle_alpha   90.00
_cell.angle_beta   90.00
_cell.angle_gamma   90.00
#
_symmetry.space_group_name_H-M   'P 1'
#
loop_
_entity.id
_entity.type
_entity.pdbx_description
1 polymer ?
#
loop_
_entity_poly.entity_id
_entity_poly.type
_entity_poly.pdbx_seq_one_letter_code
_entity_poly.pdbx_strand_id
1 'polypeptide(L)'
;MTKLLIHGVHAPGSALFFISLQCLLLPLTLSRAYATQTKHFINCGSSNSINYFTRNFVGDASSDSVSFTKQNTSILSSNQSSSVSAIYNTARISRSPSSRYVLDRTGKGTHIVRLHFFPFASTSNLSEAVFNVYVNGLTLLSTFQVPSTTNFPVVEEFFLGINRTKFVIYFSPQGSSFAFINALEVFLVPDGFIPDSAPNVGTVYQINVGGDEVFILAISSLWRSWEPDDNYIDVPNAAQNSTHYGRVLNYQDDLDKCLASEHVYQTAKVMSVNFTNGKLYRNTTWSFKASANARHLVQVHFCDFISPSPNTVYFNLYFYGNFTELIDPYGKNGFHVSGLVKISIGLLNASIYQQAYLNGLEIMEIIGSWDSNYMPSETDNHNVGLIIALVSGSITLLCIFGFAAIFVCKYRKPNKTDMSVWTPLPAFRGGSTLTEQTTHGSAVPNFHLGLKIPLTEIHFATNNFNGKLLIGIGGFGNVYIGTLRDGTKVAVKRSQPGSGQGFSEFQTEITVLSKIRHRHLVSLIGYRAERLEMILVYEFIEKGRLRDHLLEICIGAAWGLNYLQKGMAGGIINRDIKSTNILLDENYVARVADFGLSKLGPLDQSQTHVSTAVKGTFGLYVYSFGVVLLEVLCTRPSIDPLLPRELANLADWSITCIKNGNY
;
A
#
# COMPACT_ATOMS: atom_id res chain seq x y z
N MET A 1 0.62 51.19 -64.30
CA MET A 1 1.36 52.24 -63.57
C MET A 1 1.70 51.64 -62.21
N THR A 2 2.93 51.41 -61.76
CA THR A 2 4.25 51.96 -62.10
C THR A 2 5.34 50.91 -61.78
N LYS A 3 6.49 51.07 -62.41
CA LYS A 3 7.60 50.12 -62.68
C LYS A 3 8.61 49.91 -61.52
N LEU A 4 9.21 48.70 -61.53
CA LEU A 4 10.66 48.33 -61.39
C LEU A 4 11.37 48.62 -60.03
N LEU A 5 12.43 47.95 -59.54
CA LEU A 5 13.54 47.09 -60.06
C LEU A 5 14.10 46.27 -58.85
N ILE A 6 14.34 44.94 -58.88
CA ILE A 6 15.48 44.13 -59.41
C ILE A 6 16.58 43.72 -58.36
N HIS A 7 17.03 42.45 -58.51
CA HIS A 7 18.21 41.71 -57.97
C HIS A 7 18.08 41.12 -56.55
N GLY A 8 18.25 39.82 -56.25
CA GLY A 8 18.89 38.70 -56.94
C GLY A 8 20.23 38.37 -56.27
N VAL A 9 20.35 37.20 -55.61
CA VAL A 9 21.55 36.30 -55.53
C VAL A 9 21.27 35.10 -54.60
N HIS A 10 21.71 33.93 -55.07
CA HIS A 10 21.79 32.56 -54.54
C HIS A 10 21.87 32.31 -53.01
N ALA A 11 21.09 31.33 -52.51
CA ALA A 11 21.49 29.91 -52.35
C ALA A 11 20.44 29.11 -51.52
N PRO A 12 19.95 27.92 -51.98
CA PRO A 12 19.08 27.06 -51.19
C PRO A 12 19.91 25.98 -50.49
N GLY A 13 19.96 25.98 -49.15
CA GLY A 13 20.75 24.96 -48.44
C GLY A 13 20.50 24.79 -46.94
N SER A 14 19.66 25.61 -46.32
CA SER A 14 19.49 25.59 -44.86
C SER A 14 18.03 25.41 -44.38
N ALA A 15 17.05 25.47 -45.28
CA ALA A 15 15.63 25.35 -44.90
C ALA A 15 15.11 23.89 -44.80
N LEU A 16 15.82 22.91 -45.38
CA LEU A 16 15.42 21.50 -45.33
C LEU A 16 15.97 20.73 -44.12
N PHE A 17 16.90 21.30 -43.36
CA PHE A 17 17.48 20.65 -42.18
C PHE A 17 16.72 20.93 -40.87
N PHE A 18 15.86 21.96 -40.87
CA PHE A 18 15.02 22.28 -39.71
C PHE A 18 13.63 21.64 -39.74
N ILE A 19 13.17 21.18 -40.91
CA ILE A 19 11.86 20.51 -41.05
C ILE A 19 11.96 18.99 -40.81
N SER A 20 13.14 18.37 -40.97
CA SER A 20 13.31 16.94 -40.70
C SER A 20 13.55 16.58 -39.22
N LEU A 21 13.85 17.56 -38.36
CA LEU A 21 14.07 17.32 -36.92
C LEU A 21 12.81 17.58 -36.07
N GLN A 22 11.80 18.27 -36.62
CA GLN A 22 10.51 18.47 -35.96
C GLN A 22 9.46 17.38 -36.28
N CYS A 23 9.72 16.51 -37.25
CA CYS A 23 8.87 15.35 -37.56
C CYS A 23 9.31 14.02 -36.90
N LEU A 24 10.37 14.02 -36.08
CA LEU A 24 10.84 12.83 -35.33
C LEU A 24 10.55 12.90 -33.82
N LEU A 25 9.81 13.91 -33.35
CA LEU A 25 9.38 14.08 -31.96
C LEU A 25 7.87 13.85 -31.72
N LEU A 26 7.17 13.25 -32.69
CA LEU A 26 5.81 12.72 -32.54
C LEU A 26 5.89 11.23 -32.93
N PRO A 27 5.91 10.28 -31.97
CA PRO A 27 4.90 10.14 -30.93
C PRO A 27 5.50 9.73 -29.56
N LEU A 28 5.73 10.69 -28.66
CA LEU A 28 5.93 10.37 -27.23
C LEU A 28 5.18 11.37 -26.33
N THR A 29 4.07 11.91 -26.80
CA THR A 29 2.92 12.10 -25.93
C THR A 29 2.16 10.78 -25.93
N LEU A 30 2.69 9.76 -25.23
CA LEU A 30 1.74 8.88 -24.56
C LEU A 30 0.95 9.83 -23.69
N SER A 31 -0.28 10.09 -24.12
CA SER A 31 -1.37 10.34 -23.19
C SER A 31 -1.06 9.46 -21.98
N ARG A 32 -0.77 10.09 -20.85
CA ARG A 32 -0.93 9.44 -19.56
C ARG A 32 -2.44 9.31 -19.45
N ALA A 33 -2.99 8.39 -20.25
CA ALA A 33 -4.31 7.86 -20.05
C ALA A 33 -4.22 7.41 -18.60
N TYR A 34 -4.96 8.09 -17.73
CA TYR A 34 -5.40 7.48 -16.49
C TYR A 34 -5.75 6.05 -16.86
N ALA A 35 -4.96 5.08 -16.38
CA ALA A 35 -5.25 3.69 -16.64
C ALA A 35 -6.66 3.49 -16.10
N THR A 36 -7.63 3.41 -17.00
CA THR A 36 -9.03 3.18 -16.64
C THR A 36 -9.01 1.91 -15.82
N GLN A 37 -9.36 2.04 -14.54
CA GLN A 37 -9.40 0.97 -13.56
C GLN A 37 -10.06 -0.26 -14.20
N THR A 38 -9.29 -1.31 -14.49
CA THR A 38 -9.82 -2.45 -15.25
C THR A 38 -10.63 -3.33 -14.32
N LYS A 39 -11.94 -3.36 -14.55
CA LYS A 39 -12.83 -4.33 -13.92
C LYS A 39 -12.78 -5.62 -14.73
N HIS A 40 -12.41 -6.72 -14.10
CA HIS A 40 -12.38 -8.04 -14.73
C HIS A 40 -13.66 -8.79 -14.35
N PHE A 41 -14.59 -8.91 -15.30
CA PHE A 41 -15.76 -9.77 -15.19
C PHE A 41 -15.60 -10.90 -16.21
N ILE A 42 -15.43 -12.12 -15.73
CA ILE A 42 -14.97 -13.24 -16.54
C ILE A 42 -16.01 -14.35 -16.52
N ASN A 43 -16.48 -14.75 -17.69
CA ASN A 43 -17.33 -15.91 -17.90
C ASN A 43 -16.43 -17.13 -18.16
N CYS A 44 -16.29 -17.99 -17.16
CA CYS A 44 -15.32 -19.08 -17.20
C CYS A 44 -15.83 -20.26 -18.04
N GLY A 45 -14.96 -20.79 -18.90
CA GLY A 45 -15.29 -21.90 -19.79
C GLY A 45 -16.10 -21.50 -21.03
N SER A 46 -16.14 -20.21 -21.38
CA SER A 46 -16.88 -19.67 -22.52
C SER A 46 -15.98 -18.80 -23.41
N SER A 47 -16.20 -18.84 -24.72
CA SER A 47 -15.63 -17.87 -25.67
C SER A 47 -16.53 -16.63 -25.84
N ASN A 48 -17.78 -16.71 -25.42
CA ASN A 48 -18.78 -15.68 -25.63
C ASN A 48 -18.91 -14.79 -24.40
N SER A 49 -19.02 -13.48 -24.66
CA SER A 49 -19.34 -12.50 -23.62
C SER A 49 -20.84 -12.52 -23.34
N ILE A 50 -21.21 -12.40 -22.05
CA ILE A 50 -22.60 -12.43 -21.59
C ILE A 50 -22.85 -11.19 -20.74
N ASN A 51 -23.93 -10.47 -21.04
CA ASN A 51 -24.41 -9.41 -20.17
C ASN A 51 -25.20 -10.02 -19.01
N TYR A 52 -24.73 -9.77 -17.80
CA TYR A 52 -25.42 -10.09 -16.56
C TYR A 52 -25.80 -8.80 -15.86
N PHE A 53 -27.06 -8.40 -16.05
CA PHE A 53 -27.57 -7.07 -15.68
C PHE A 53 -26.76 -5.94 -16.33
N THR A 54 -26.16 -5.05 -15.53
CA THR A 54 -25.32 -3.94 -16.00
C THR A 54 -23.85 -4.34 -16.22
N ARG A 55 -23.48 -5.61 -15.99
CA ARG A 55 -22.10 -6.10 -16.08
C ARG A 55 -21.94 -6.95 -17.33
N ASN A 56 -20.86 -6.72 -18.06
CA ASN A 56 -20.50 -7.54 -19.22
C ASN A 56 -19.39 -8.53 -18.81
N PHE A 57 -19.75 -9.81 -18.70
CA PHE A 57 -18.81 -10.89 -18.40
C PHE A 57 -18.17 -11.38 -19.70
N VAL A 58 -16.88 -11.14 -19.87
CA VAL A 58 -16.13 -11.52 -21.06
C VAL A 58 -15.73 -12.99 -20.97
N GLY A 59 -15.89 -13.74 -22.07
CA GLY A 59 -15.44 -15.12 -22.15
C GLY A 59 -13.94 -15.25 -21.85
N ASP A 60 -13.55 -16.15 -20.96
CA ASP A 60 -12.15 -16.33 -20.59
C ASP A 60 -11.25 -16.79 -21.75
N ALA A 61 -11.81 -17.44 -22.76
CA ALA A 61 -11.08 -17.86 -23.96
C ALA A 61 -10.87 -16.73 -24.98
N SER A 62 -11.62 -15.62 -24.88
CA SER A 62 -11.57 -14.49 -25.80
C SER A 62 -11.01 -13.20 -25.18
N SER A 63 -10.69 -13.22 -23.88
CA SER A 63 -10.17 -12.06 -23.16
C SER A 63 -8.65 -11.88 -23.32
N ASP A 64 -8.21 -10.74 -23.84
CA ASP A 64 -6.78 -10.38 -23.91
C ASP A 64 -6.19 -9.99 -22.54
N SER A 65 -7.06 -9.69 -21.56
CA SER A 65 -6.66 -9.20 -20.23
C SER A 65 -6.45 -10.30 -19.19
N VAL A 66 -6.75 -11.55 -19.58
CA VAL A 66 -6.77 -12.72 -18.71
C VAL A 66 -6.05 -13.85 -19.41
N SER A 67 -5.03 -14.40 -18.75
CA SER A 67 -4.42 -15.65 -19.22
C SER A 67 -4.64 -16.77 -18.23
N PHE A 68 -4.80 -17.99 -18.73
CA PHE A 68 -5.01 -19.17 -17.90
C PHE A 68 -4.19 -20.36 -18.41
N THR A 69 -3.95 -21.34 -17.55
CA THR A 69 -3.23 -22.56 -17.94
C THR A 69 -4.02 -23.36 -18.99
N LYS A 70 -3.50 -23.46 -20.22
CA LYS A 70 -4.19 -24.06 -21.38
C LYS A 70 -4.55 -25.55 -21.25
N GLN A 71 -4.08 -26.26 -20.23
CA GLN A 71 -4.46 -27.65 -19.95
C GLN A 71 -5.90 -27.80 -19.41
N ASN A 72 -6.61 -26.69 -19.20
CA ASN A 72 -7.94 -26.66 -18.59
C ASN A 72 -9.06 -26.94 -19.61
N THR A 73 -9.91 -27.92 -19.32
CA THR A 73 -11.11 -28.26 -20.11
C THR A 73 -12.29 -27.37 -19.72
N SER A 74 -12.96 -26.77 -20.72
CA SER A 74 -14.26 -26.12 -20.53
C SER A 74 -15.39 -27.15 -20.60
N ILE A 75 -16.42 -26.97 -19.79
CA ILE A 75 -17.65 -27.77 -19.86
C ILE A 75 -18.88 -26.85 -19.97
N LEU A 76 -19.89 -27.36 -20.67
CA LEU A 76 -21.18 -26.70 -20.87
C LEU A 76 -22.27 -27.53 -20.19
N SER A 77 -23.26 -26.86 -19.61
CA SER A 77 -24.44 -27.50 -19.03
C SER A 77 -25.21 -28.29 -20.06
N SER A 78 -25.64 -29.50 -19.70
CA SER A 78 -26.55 -30.32 -20.51
C SER A 78 -27.99 -29.83 -20.44
N ASN A 79 -28.34 -29.02 -19.43
CA ASN A 79 -29.69 -28.50 -19.24
C ASN A 79 -29.63 -26.99 -18.94
N GLN A 80 -29.98 -26.18 -19.93
CA GLN A 80 -30.04 -24.73 -19.79
C GLN A 80 -31.40 -24.34 -19.20
N SER A 81 -31.53 -24.47 -17.88
CA SER A 81 -32.72 -23.95 -17.18
C SER A 81 -32.80 -22.45 -17.34
N SER A 82 -33.97 -21.92 -17.69
CA SER A 82 -34.23 -20.47 -17.75
C SER A 82 -34.21 -19.79 -16.38
N SER A 83 -34.21 -20.55 -15.28
CA SER A 83 -34.23 -20.03 -13.90
C SER A 83 -32.87 -19.54 -13.39
N VAL A 84 -31.77 -19.94 -14.03
CA VAL A 84 -30.41 -19.61 -13.61
C VAL A 84 -29.72 -18.79 -14.69
N SER A 85 -28.97 -17.75 -14.28
CA SER A 85 -28.29 -16.86 -15.21
C SER A 85 -27.31 -17.59 -16.14
N ALA A 86 -27.19 -17.11 -17.36
CA ALA A 86 -26.36 -17.72 -18.40
C ALA A 86 -24.85 -17.78 -18.06
N ILE A 87 -24.38 -16.97 -17.10
CA ILE A 87 -22.99 -17.03 -16.59
C ILE A 87 -22.69 -18.34 -15.83
N TYR A 88 -23.72 -19.11 -15.46
CA TYR A 88 -23.59 -20.39 -14.77
C TYR A 88 -23.77 -21.59 -15.69
N ASN A 89 -23.99 -21.37 -16.99
CA ASN A 89 -24.15 -22.45 -17.97
C ASN A 89 -22.81 -23.08 -18.38
N THR A 90 -21.70 -22.42 -18.07
CA THR A 90 -20.35 -22.89 -18.36
C THR A 90 -19.52 -22.96 -17.08
N ALA A 91 -18.52 -23.84 -17.09
CA ALA A 91 -17.49 -23.87 -16.07
C ALA A 91 -16.14 -24.25 -16.69
N ARG A 92 -15.06 -23.74 -16.11
CA ARG A 92 -13.69 -24.20 -16.40
C ARG A 92 -13.24 -25.19 -15.34
N ILE A 93 -12.75 -26.35 -15.78
CA ILE A 93 -12.19 -27.39 -14.90
C ILE A 93 -10.66 -27.31 -14.91
N SER A 94 -10.08 -27.38 -13.72
CA SER A 94 -8.64 -27.48 -13.47
C SER A 94 -8.33 -28.82 -12.82
N ARG A 95 -7.38 -29.57 -13.39
CA ARG A 95 -6.93 -30.88 -12.88
C ARG A 95 -5.50 -30.88 -12.35
N SER A 96 -4.76 -29.78 -12.57
CA SER A 96 -3.39 -29.62 -12.06
C SER A 96 -3.38 -28.61 -10.92
N PRO A 97 -2.61 -28.85 -9.83
CA PRO A 97 -2.34 -27.86 -8.79
C PRO A 97 -1.70 -26.56 -9.32
N SER A 98 -1.03 -26.64 -10.48
CA SER A 98 -0.40 -25.48 -11.14
C SER A 98 -1.37 -24.67 -12.02
N SER A 99 -2.65 -25.04 -12.06
CA SER A 99 -3.66 -24.35 -12.86
C SER A 99 -3.95 -22.99 -12.25
N ARG A 100 -3.77 -21.93 -13.04
CA ARG A 100 -3.91 -20.56 -12.57
C ARG A 100 -4.58 -19.65 -13.59
N TYR A 101 -5.26 -18.63 -13.08
CA TYR A 101 -5.61 -17.41 -13.81
C TYR A 101 -4.60 -16.32 -13.47
N VAL A 102 -4.20 -15.56 -14.47
CA VAL A 102 -3.34 -14.39 -14.34
C VAL A 102 -4.10 -13.21 -14.94
N LEU A 103 -4.41 -12.23 -14.10
CA LEU A 103 -5.04 -10.98 -14.49
C LEU A 103 -3.96 -9.90 -14.51
N ASP A 104 -3.80 -9.27 -15.66
CA ASP A 104 -2.86 -8.17 -15.82
C ASP A 104 -3.56 -6.82 -15.57
N ARG A 105 -2.78 -5.84 -15.09
CA ARG A 105 -3.21 -4.43 -14.93
C ARG A 105 -4.27 -4.15 -13.87
N THR A 106 -4.43 -5.00 -12.87
CA THR A 106 -5.43 -4.83 -11.80
C THR A 106 -5.25 -3.59 -10.91
N GLY A 107 -4.13 -2.87 -11.01
CA GLY A 107 -3.81 -1.72 -10.15
C GLY A 107 -3.46 -2.13 -8.72
N LYS A 108 -2.90 -1.20 -7.95
CA LYS A 108 -2.56 -1.40 -6.52
C LYS A 108 -3.71 -0.90 -5.66
N GLY A 109 -4.06 -1.64 -4.60
CA GLY A 109 -5.12 -1.26 -3.67
C GLY A 109 -5.85 -2.48 -3.13
N THR A 110 -7.03 -2.27 -2.57
CA THR A 110 -7.92 -3.35 -2.13
C THR A 110 -8.81 -3.77 -3.29
N HIS A 111 -8.76 -5.05 -3.64
CA HIS A 111 -9.60 -5.63 -4.69
C HIS A 111 -10.72 -6.45 -4.06
N ILE A 112 -11.92 -6.28 -4.58
CA ILE A 112 -12.97 -7.27 -4.37
C ILE A 112 -12.76 -8.43 -5.35
N VAL A 113 -12.87 -9.65 -4.84
CA VAL A 113 -12.77 -10.90 -5.58
C VAL A 113 -14.02 -11.71 -5.32
N ARG A 114 -14.79 -12.01 -6.38
CA ARG A 114 -15.93 -12.91 -6.28
C ARG A 114 -15.71 -14.16 -7.10
N LEU A 115 -15.86 -15.30 -6.44
CA LEU A 115 -15.74 -16.62 -7.05
C LEU A 115 -17.13 -17.24 -7.13
N HIS A 116 -17.55 -17.55 -8.34
CA HIS A 116 -18.89 -18.08 -8.60
C HIS A 116 -18.82 -19.58 -8.90
N PHE A 117 -19.58 -20.37 -8.13
CA PHE A 117 -19.65 -21.81 -8.26
C PHE A 117 -21.10 -22.29 -8.35
N PHE A 118 -21.42 -23.03 -9.40
CA PHE A 118 -22.71 -23.67 -9.56
C PHE A 118 -22.54 -25.04 -10.20
N PRO A 119 -22.78 -26.14 -9.46
CA PRO A 119 -22.72 -27.48 -10.01
C PRO A 119 -23.97 -27.71 -10.87
N PHE A 120 -23.76 -27.91 -12.16
CA PHE A 120 -24.81 -28.23 -13.12
C PHE A 120 -24.61 -29.63 -13.70
N ALA A 121 -25.68 -30.19 -14.29
CA ALA A 121 -25.62 -31.47 -14.98
C ALA A 121 -24.67 -31.39 -16.19
N SER A 122 -23.61 -32.20 -16.18
CA SER A 122 -22.61 -32.24 -17.25
C SER A 122 -21.96 -33.64 -17.32
N THR A 123 -21.01 -33.83 -18.24
CA THR A 123 -20.24 -35.08 -18.35
C THR A 123 -19.36 -35.36 -17.13
N SER A 124 -19.11 -34.37 -16.28
CA SER A 124 -18.36 -34.51 -15.03
C SER A 124 -19.22 -34.02 -13.87
N ASN A 125 -19.24 -34.77 -12.76
CA ASN A 125 -20.05 -34.42 -11.61
C ASN A 125 -19.39 -33.29 -10.79
N LEU A 126 -19.74 -32.04 -11.08
CA LEU A 126 -19.13 -30.86 -10.47
C LEU A 126 -19.20 -30.83 -8.93
N SER A 127 -20.22 -31.46 -8.32
CA SER A 127 -20.34 -31.51 -6.85
C SER A 127 -19.32 -32.42 -6.15
N GLU A 128 -18.59 -33.26 -6.91
CA GLU A 128 -17.49 -34.09 -6.37
C GLU A 128 -16.15 -33.36 -6.33
N ALA A 129 -16.09 -32.13 -6.85
CA ALA A 129 -14.89 -31.31 -6.84
C ALA A 129 -14.51 -30.92 -5.41
N VAL A 130 -13.26 -31.21 -5.02
CA VAL A 130 -12.66 -30.82 -3.74
C VAL A 130 -11.33 -30.15 -4.03
N PHE A 131 -11.22 -28.88 -3.67
CA PHE A 131 -10.07 -28.06 -4.06
C PHE A 131 -9.81 -26.89 -3.11
N ASN A 132 -8.63 -26.31 -3.26
CA ASN A 132 -8.23 -25.08 -2.59
C ASN A 132 -8.13 -23.94 -3.60
N VAL A 133 -8.36 -22.72 -3.12
CA VAL A 133 -8.17 -21.50 -3.92
C VAL A 133 -7.16 -20.61 -3.24
N TYR A 134 -6.15 -20.20 -4.00
CA TYR A 134 -5.11 -19.29 -3.53
C TYR A 134 -5.05 -18.05 -4.40
N VAL A 135 -4.82 -16.89 -3.79
CA VAL A 135 -4.60 -15.64 -4.50
C VAL A 135 -3.33 -15.01 -4.01
N ASN A 136 -2.32 -14.91 -4.89
CA ASN A 136 -1.01 -14.38 -4.52
C ASN A 136 -0.57 -14.90 -3.14
N GLY A 137 -0.47 -16.21 -2.96
CA GLY A 137 -0.07 -16.86 -1.71
C GLY A 137 -1.10 -16.88 -0.57
N LEU A 138 -2.14 -16.06 -0.59
CA LEU A 138 -3.22 -16.11 0.40
C LEU A 138 -4.11 -17.33 0.15
N THR A 139 -4.42 -18.08 1.21
CA THR A 139 -5.38 -19.18 1.13
C THR A 139 -6.78 -18.64 1.34
N LEU A 140 -7.59 -18.57 0.27
CA LEU A 140 -8.97 -18.08 0.35
C LEU A 140 -9.94 -19.18 0.74
N LEU A 141 -9.82 -20.34 0.08
CA LEU A 141 -10.67 -21.51 0.29
C LEU A 141 -9.80 -22.74 0.49
N SER A 142 -10.14 -23.56 1.50
CA SER A 142 -9.42 -24.80 1.83
C SER A 142 -10.41 -25.96 1.92
N THR A 143 -10.09 -27.07 1.24
CA THR A 143 -10.93 -28.27 1.19
C THR A 143 -12.37 -27.93 0.78
N PHE A 144 -12.51 -26.99 -0.16
CA PHE A 144 -13.79 -26.44 -0.56
C PHE A 144 -14.53 -27.41 -1.46
N GLN A 145 -15.84 -27.53 -1.22
CA GLN A 145 -16.75 -28.39 -1.96
C GLN A 145 -18.11 -27.70 -2.03
N VAL A 146 -18.75 -27.79 -3.20
CA VAL A 146 -20.11 -27.27 -3.39
C VAL A 146 -21.12 -28.41 -3.27
N PRO A 147 -22.14 -28.31 -2.38
CA PRO A 147 -23.12 -29.37 -2.21
C PRO A 147 -23.92 -29.63 -3.48
N SER A 148 -24.26 -30.90 -3.74
CA SER A 148 -25.06 -31.30 -4.92
C SER A 148 -26.52 -30.83 -4.88
N THR A 149 -27.01 -30.43 -3.71
CA THR A 149 -28.40 -30.02 -3.46
C THR A 149 -28.66 -28.53 -3.68
N THR A 150 -27.66 -27.75 -4.07
CA THR A 150 -27.81 -26.30 -4.25
C THR A 150 -28.60 -25.98 -5.52
N ASN A 151 -29.80 -25.46 -5.35
CA ASN A 151 -30.60 -24.91 -6.48
C ASN A 151 -30.13 -23.52 -6.93
N PHE A 152 -29.24 -22.89 -6.17
CA PHE A 152 -28.71 -21.55 -6.40
C PHE A 152 -27.18 -21.57 -6.46
N PRO A 153 -26.56 -20.65 -7.23
CA PRO A 153 -25.11 -20.48 -7.23
C PRO A 153 -24.55 -20.07 -5.87
N VAL A 154 -23.39 -20.63 -5.53
CA VAL A 154 -22.57 -20.22 -4.38
C VAL A 154 -21.61 -19.13 -4.85
N VAL A 155 -21.59 -18.00 -4.15
CA VAL A 155 -20.71 -16.86 -4.46
C VAL A 155 -19.88 -16.56 -3.22
N GLU A 156 -18.58 -16.76 -3.32
CA GLU A 156 -17.62 -16.45 -2.26
C GLU A 156 -17.00 -15.07 -2.54
N GLU A 157 -17.13 -14.13 -1.60
CA GLU A 157 -16.68 -12.74 -1.73
C GLU A 157 -15.51 -12.44 -0.79
N PHE A 158 -14.46 -11.83 -1.32
CA PHE A 158 -13.26 -11.45 -0.58
C PHE A 158 -12.82 -10.03 -0.91
N PHE A 159 -12.27 -9.33 0.07
CA PHE A 159 -11.55 -8.08 -0.11
C PHE A 159 -10.07 -8.30 0.20
N LEU A 160 -9.20 -8.09 -0.78
CA LEU A 160 -7.78 -8.41 -0.69
C LEU A 160 -6.94 -7.17 -0.97
N GLY A 161 -6.15 -6.75 0.02
CA GLY A 161 -5.17 -5.68 -0.09
C GLY A 161 -3.94 -6.16 -0.86
N ILE A 162 -3.92 -5.99 -2.17
CA ILE A 162 -2.82 -6.46 -3.03
C ILE A 162 -2.04 -5.27 -3.59
N ASN A 163 -0.81 -5.10 -3.11
CA ASN A 163 0.11 -4.06 -3.57
C ASN A 163 1.02 -4.55 -4.71
N ARG A 164 0.45 -5.28 -5.68
CA ARG A 164 1.17 -5.86 -6.83
C ARG A 164 0.46 -5.56 -8.15
N THR A 165 1.20 -5.58 -9.24
CA THR A 165 0.70 -5.31 -10.59
C THR A 165 0.04 -6.52 -11.25
N LYS A 166 0.35 -7.74 -10.78
CA LYS A 166 -0.19 -9.01 -11.26
C LYS A 166 -1.03 -9.68 -10.19
N PHE A 167 -2.21 -10.12 -10.60
CA PHE A 167 -3.15 -10.84 -9.77
C PHE A 167 -3.19 -12.29 -10.24
N VAL A 168 -2.72 -13.23 -9.43
CA VAL A 168 -2.65 -14.65 -9.79
C VAL A 168 -3.52 -15.47 -8.85
N ILE A 169 -4.48 -16.18 -9.44
CA ILE A 169 -5.45 -17.04 -8.75
C ILE A 169 -5.17 -18.49 -9.12
N TYR A 170 -4.89 -19.32 -8.13
CA TYR A 170 -4.65 -20.75 -8.29
C TYR A 170 -5.87 -21.55 -7.86
N PHE A 171 -6.23 -22.54 -8.66
CA PHE A 171 -7.28 -23.53 -8.34
C PHE A 171 -6.60 -24.89 -8.22
N SER A 172 -6.34 -25.31 -6.98
CA SER A 172 -5.55 -26.52 -6.69
C SER A 172 -6.44 -27.67 -6.24
N PRO A 173 -6.63 -28.72 -7.05
CA PRO A 173 -7.39 -29.89 -6.64
C PRO A 173 -6.73 -30.67 -5.50
N GLN A 174 -7.56 -31.32 -4.67
CA GLN A 174 -7.10 -32.23 -3.62
C GLN A 174 -7.00 -33.67 -4.15
N GLY A 175 -5.81 -34.27 -4.06
CA GLY A 175 -5.56 -35.64 -4.49
C GLY A 175 -5.93 -35.89 -5.96
N SER A 176 -6.83 -36.85 -6.21
CA SER A 176 -7.35 -37.19 -7.53
C SER A 176 -8.60 -36.42 -7.95
N SER A 177 -9.02 -35.43 -7.14
CA SER A 177 -10.18 -34.59 -7.47
C SER A 177 -9.84 -33.55 -8.55
N PHE A 178 -10.76 -32.62 -8.80
CA PHE A 178 -10.60 -31.51 -9.71
C PHE A 178 -11.18 -30.23 -9.09
N ALA A 179 -10.82 -29.09 -9.65
CA ALA A 179 -11.35 -27.78 -9.28
C ALA A 179 -12.19 -27.22 -10.43
N PHE A 180 -13.19 -26.38 -10.12
CA PHE A 180 -13.97 -25.70 -11.15
C PHE A 180 -14.35 -24.29 -10.73
N ILE A 181 -14.66 -23.45 -11.72
CA ILE A 181 -15.21 -22.10 -11.51
C ILE A 181 -16.14 -21.74 -12.69
N ASN A 182 -17.26 -21.09 -12.40
CA ASN A 182 -18.24 -20.66 -13.41
C ASN A 182 -18.01 -19.21 -13.85
N ALA A 183 -17.75 -18.31 -12.90
CA ALA A 183 -17.47 -16.91 -13.18
C ALA A 183 -16.52 -16.31 -12.14
N LEU A 184 -15.83 -15.24 -12.53
CA LEU A 184 -14.86 -14.53 -11.71
C LEU A 184 -15.06 -13.03 -11.84
N GLU A 185 -15.15 -12.33 -10.71
CA GLU A 185 -15.15 -10.86 -10.67
C GLU A 185 -13.93 -10.37 -9.89
N VAL A 186 -13.15 -9.45 -10.48
CA VAL A 186 -12.04 -8.77 -9.79
C VAL A 186 -12.03 -7.30 -10.17
N PHE A 187 -12.18 -6.42 -9.18
CA PHE A 187 -12.07 -4.98 -9.37
C PHE A 187 -11.65 -4.28 -8.09
N LEU A 188 -11.10 -3.07 -8.22
CA LEU A 188 -10.68 -2.26 -7.08
C LEU A 188 -11.89 -1.63 -6.36
N VAL A 189 -11.81 -1.56 -5.03
CA VAL A 189 -12.72 -0.78 -4.19
C VAL A 189 -12.09 0.56 -3.79
N PRO A 190 -12.87 1.57 -3.40
CA PRO A 190 -12.33 2.84 -2.91
C PRO A 190 -11.41 2.65 -1.69
N ASP A 191 -10.42 3.53 -1.55
CA ASP A 191 -9.54 3.54 -0.39
C ASP A 191 -10.34 3.78 0.90
N GLY A 192 -9.96 3.10 1.98
CA GLY A 192 -10.67 3.18 3.28
C GLY A 192 -11.94 2.33 3.37
N PHE A 193 -12.35 1.62 2.32
CA PHE A 193 -13.50 0.70 2.37
C PHE A 193 -13.30 -0.43 3.37
N ILE A 194 -12.10 -1.02 3.39
CA ILE A 194 -11.63 -1.94 4.43
C ILE A 194 -10.54 -1.22 5.23
N PRO A 195 -10.56 -1.29 6.57
CA PRO A 195 -9.53 -0.69 7.40
C PRO A 195 -8.17 -1.38 7.23
N ASP A 196 -7.08 -0.61 7.24
CA ASP A 196 -5.70 -1.11 7.10
C ASP A 196 -5.30 -2.17 8.14
N SER A 197 -6.00 -2.21 9.29
CA SER A 197 -5.81 -3.22 10.33
C SER A 197 -6.23 -4.63 9.91
N ALA A 198 -7.08 -4.76 8.89
CA ALA A 198 -7.61 -6.03 8.40
C ALA A 198 -7.61 -6.05 6.85
N PRO A 199 -6.43 -6.00 6.21
CA PRO A 199 -6.34 -5.75 4.77
C PRO A 199 -6.85 -6.90 3.89
N ASN A 200 -7.04 -8.10 4.45
CA ASN A 200 -7.55 -9.25 3.73
C ASN A 200 -8.68 -9.88 4.52
N VAL A 201 -9.90 -9.86 3.97
CA VAL A 201 -11.11 -10.36 4.62
C VAL A 201 -12.01 -11.10 3.63
N GLY A 202 -12.76 -12.09 4.11
CA GLY A 202 -13.82 -12.77 3.37
C GLY A 202 -15.19 -12.47 3.98
N THR A 203 -16.17 -12.13 3.16
CA THR A 203 -17.54 -11.84 3.64
C THR A 203 -18.21 -13.13 4.09
N VAL A 204 -18.73 -13.15 5.32
CA VAL A 204 -19.47 -14.30 5.89
C VAL A 204 -20.98 -14.00 5.96
N TYR A 205 -21.34 -12.82 6.47
CA TYR A 205 -22.73 -12.38 6.57
C TYR A 205 -22.85 -10.91 6.16
N GLN A 206 -23.98 -10.58 5.51
CA GLN A 206 -24.30 -9.22 5.09
C GLN A 206 -25.80 -8.98 5.22
N ILE A 207 -26.19 -8.26 6.26
CA ILE A 207 -27.55 -8.25 6.80
C ILE A 207 -28.20 -6.88 6.64
N ASN A 208 -29.35 -6.84 6.00
CA ASN A 208 -30.25 -5.69 5.95
C ASN A 208 -31.19 -5.74 7.17
N VAL A 209 -31.02 -4.84 8.14
CA VAL A 209 -31.77 -4.92 9.40
C VAL A 209 -33.09 -4.17 9.29
N GLY A 210 -34.19 -4.89 9.50
CA GLY A 210 -35.56 -4.36 9.43
C GLY A 210 -36.06 -4.10 8.01
N GLY A 211 -35.29 -4.52 7.00
CA GLY A 211 -35.66 -4.44 5.59
C GLY A 211 -35.80 -5.81 4.94
N ASP A 212 -36.39 -5.82 3.75
CA ASP A 212 -36.55 -7.03 2.95
C ASP A 212 -35.21 -7.48 2.33
N GLU A 213 -35.22 -8.67 1.73
CA GLU A 213 -34.10 -9.17 0.93
C GLU A 213 -33.82 -8.22 -0.23
N VAL A 214 -32.62 -7.64 -0.25
CA VAL A 214 -32.19 -6.75 -1.34
C VAL A 214 -31.50 -7.59 -2.38
N PHE A 215 -32.30 -8.16 -3.29
CA PHE A 215 -31.80 -8.92 -4.42
C PHE A 215 -30.98 -8.00 -5.34
N ILE A 216 -29.73 -8.37 -5.66
CA ILE A 216 -28.81 -7.58 -6.48
C ILE A 216 -29.46 -7.24 -7.82
N LEU A 217 -29.97 -6.02 -8.00
CA LEU A 217 -30.39 -5.54 -9.31
C LEU A 217 -30.17 -4.02 -9.43
N ALA A 218 -29.02 -3.67 -10.01
CA ALA A 218 -28.74 -2.41 -10.72
C ALA A 218 -28.51 -1.08 -9.95
N ILE A 219 -28.62 -1.04 -8.61
CA ILE A 219 -28.60 0.27 -7.89
C ILE A 219 -27.35 0.48 -7.00
N SER A 220 -26.70 -0.58 -6.49
CA SER A 220 -25.50 -0.44 -5.64
C SER A 220 -24.21 -0.38 -6.46
N SER A 221 -23.25 0.46 -6.03
CA SER A 221 -21.97 0.68 -6.75
C SER A 221 -21.07 -0.55 -6.81
N LEU A 222 -21.25 -1.50 -5.87
CA LEU A 222 -20.45 -2.72 -5.74
C LEU A 222 -21.22 -4.02 -6.02
N TRP A 223 -22.52 -3.98 -6.34
CA TRP A 223 -23.36 -5.17 -6.62
C TRP A 223 -23.38 -6.24 -5.50
N ARG A 224 -23.42 -5.80 -4.23
CA ARG A 224 -23.49 -6.70 -3.06
C ARG A 224 -24.94 -7.06 -2.71
N SER A 225 -25.15 -8.28 -2.21
CA SER A 225 -26.46 -8.81 -1.79
C SER A 225 -26.64 -8.67 -0.28
N TRP A 226 -27.82 -8.25 0.17
CA TRP A 226 -28.13 -8.13 1.60
C TRP A 226 -29.33 -8.99 1.96
N GLU A 227 -29.19 -9.84 2.97
CA GLU A 227 -30.26 -10.72 3.46
C GLU A 227 -31.00 -10.12 4.67
N PRO A 228 -32.28 -10.46 4.89
CA PRO A 228 -33.05 -9.93 6.01
C PRO A 228 -32.58 -10.51 7.35
N ASP A 229 -32.70 -9.73 8.42
CA ASP A 229 -32.15 -10.08 9.74
C ASP A 229 -33.03 -11.04 10.57
N ASP A 230 -34.28 -11.28 10.17
CA ASP A 230 -35.28 -12.03 10.94
C ASP A 230 -34.85 -13.44 11.37
N ASN A 231 -34.04 -14.11 10.56
CA ASN A 231 -33.54 -15.46 10.88
C ASN A 231 -32.43 -15.47 11.95
N TYR A 232 -31.89 -14.31 12.29
CA TYR A 232 -30.74 -14.17 13.18
C TYR A 232 -31.08 -13.59 14.55
N ILE A 233 -32.30 -13.10 14.75
CA ILE A 233 -32.73 -12.48 16.01
C ILE A 233 -33.06 -13.56 17.06
N ASP A 234 -32.47 -13.46 18.26
CA ASP A 234 -32.67 -14.45 19.34
C ASP A 234 -34.12 -14.44 19.87
N VAL A 235 -34.75 -13.26 19.89
CA VAL A 235 -36.11 -13.05 20.39
C VAL A 235 -36.90 -12.25 19.33
N PRO A 236 -37.79 -12.89 18.55
CA PRO A 236 -38.46 -12.27 17.40
C PRO A 236 -39.20 -10.96 17.71
N ASN A 237 -39.80 -10.84 18.89
CA ASN A 237 -40.57 -9.64 19.29
C ASN A 237 -39.74 -8.62 20.09
N ALA A 238 -38.41 -8.75 20.16
CA ALA A 238 -37.55 -7.83 20.90
C ALA A 238 -37.22 -6.54 20.12
N ALA A 239 -37.59 -6.45 18.85
CA ALA A 239 -37.46 -5.25 18.05
C ALA A 239 -38.57 -5.16 16.99
N GLN A 240 -38.82 -3.95 16.49
CA GLN A 240 -39.84 -3.66 15.48
C GLN A 240 -39.19 -3.03 14.26
N ASN A 241 -39.68 -3.38 13.09
CA ASN A 241 -39.21 -2.82 11.82
C ASN A 241 -39.65 -1.35 11.73
N SER A 242 -38.72 -0.50 11.33
CA SER A 242 -38.93 0.90 11.05
C SER A 242 -38.39 1.21 9.66
N THR A 243 -39.16 1.94 8.87
CA THR A 243 -38.82 2.27 7.49
C THR A 243 -38.99 3.76 7.27
N HIS A 244 -38.06 4.36 6.54
CA HIS A 244 -38.10 5.77 6.19
C HIS A 244 -38.39 5.95 4.70
N TYR A 245 -39.60 6.36 4.37
CA TYR A 245 -39.98 6.72 3.00
C TYR A 245 -39.91 8.24 2.81
N GLY A 246 -39.12 8.70 1.83
CA GLY A 246 -39.32 10.01 1.23
C GLY A 246 -38.31 11.13 1.54
N ARG A 247 -37.11 10.83 2.06
CA ARG A 247 -36.00 11.81 2.07
C ARG A 247 -34.76 11.24 1.37
N VAL A 248 -34.07 12.12 0.66
CA VAL A 248 -32.74 11.84 0.08
C VAL A 248 -31.75 11.69 1.24
N LEU A 249 -31.04 10.56 1.29
CA LEU A 249 -29.98 10.36 2.26
C LEU A 249 -28.86 11.38 2.04
N ASN A 250 -28.42 12.00 3.14
CA ASN A 250 -27.30 12.94 3.11
C ASN A 250 -26.01 12.20 3.45
N TYR A 251 -25.30 11.75 2.43
CA TYR A 251 -23.98 11.13 2.57
C TYR A 251 -22.93 12.21 2.89
N GLN A 252 -22.03 11.95 3.85
CA GLN A 252 -20.96 12.89 4.18
C GLN A 252 -19.82 12.83 3.16
N ASP A 253 -19.58 11.65 2.59
CA ASP A 253 -18.54 11.41 1.57
C ASP A 253 -19.00 10.36 0.54
N ASP A 254 -18.34 10.34 -0.62
CA ASP A 254 -18.59 9.37 -1.70
C ASP A 254 -18.31 7.91 -1.25
N LEU A 255 -17.44 7.73 -0.24
CA LEU A 255 -17.16 6.43 0.38
C LEU A 255 -18.42 5.85 1.05
N ASP A 256 -19.21 6.67 1.75
CA ASP A 256 -20.40 6.23 2.49
C ASP A 256 -21.45 5.61 1.56
N LYS A 257 -21.54 6.14 0.33
CA LYS A 257 -22.40 5.61 -0.73
C LYS A 257 -21.94 4.25 -1.25
N CYS A 258 -20.65 3.94 -1.12
CA CYS A 258 -20.09 2.65 -1.51
C CYS A 258 -20.21 1.61 -0.40
N LEU A 259 -20.19 2.02 0.86
CA LEU A 259 -20.30 1.13 2.03
C LEU A 259 -21.60 0.33 2.01
N ALA A 260 -22.77 0.95 1.83
CA ALA A 260 -24.01 0.19 1.72
C ALA A 260 -25.01 0.87 0.79
N SER A 261 -25.97 0.08 0.29
CA SER A 261 -27.07 0.60 -0.51
C SER A 261 -27.91 1.57 0.34
N GLU A 262 -28.50 2.58 -0.29
CA GLU A 262 -29.49 3.46 0.32
C GLU A 262 -30.62 2.68 1.01
N HIS A 263 -31.01 1.53 0.45
CA HIS A 263 -32.06 0.68 1.01
C HIS A 263 -31.71 0.17 2.43
N VAL A 264 -30.43 -0.09 2.71
CA VAL A 264 -29.96 -0.53 4.04
C VAL A 264 -30.11 0.60 5.06
N TYR A 265 -29.82 1.83 4.65
CA TYR A 265 -29.91 3.00 5.52
C TYR A 265 -31.34 3.55 5.66
N GLN A 266 -32.27 3.14 4.79
CA GLN A 266 -33.69 3.50 4.87
C GLN A 266 -34.50 2.57 5.79
N THR A 267 -33.94 1.42 6.16
CA THR A 267 -34.58 0.46 7.06
C THR A 267 -33.80 0.35 8.36
N ALA A 268 -34.51 0.01 9.44
CA ALA A 268 -33.90 -0.28 10.73
C ALA A 268 -34.81 -1.20 11.55
N LYS A 269 -34.24 -1.91 12.52
CA LYS A 269 -35.00 -2.44 13.65
C LYS A 269 -34.78 -1.59 14.88
N VAL A 270 -35.88 -1.12 15.46
CA VAL A 270 -35.89 -0.38 16.73
C VAL A 270 -36.20 -1.33 17.85
N MET A 271 -35.36 -1.34 18.87
CA MET A 271 -35.55 -2.15 20.05
C MET A 271 -36.91 -1.86 20.70
N SER A 272 -37.65 -2.93 21.02
CA SER A 272 -38.89 -2.86 21.77
C SER A 272 -38.66 -3.45 23.16
N VAL A 273 -38.97 -2.69 24.21
CA VAL A 273 -38.93 -3.22 25.58
C VAL A 273 -40.01 -4.29 25.70
N ASN A 274 -39.61 -5.54 25.86
CA ASN A 274 -40.54 -6.67 25.88
C ASN A 274 -40.48 -7.43 27.21
N PHE A 275 -41.65 -7.85 27.68
CA PHE A 275 -41.83 -8.69 28.85
C PHE A 275 -42.33 -10.05 28.38
N THR A 276 -41.43 -11.02 28.33
CA THR A 276 -41.74 -12.41 27.96
C THR A 276 -41.26 -13.35 29.07
N ASN A 277 -42.12 -14.29 29.46
CA ASN A 277 -41.84 -15.29 30.50
C ASN A 277 -41.31 -14.72 31.83
N GLY A 278 -41.81 -13.56 32.26
CA GLY A 278 -41.40 -12.92 33.52
C GLY A 278 -40.00 -12.28 33.49
N LYS A 279 -39.32 -12.23 32.34
CA LYS A 279 -38.05 -11.51 32.15
C LYS A 279 -38.27 -10.22 31.35
N LEU A 280 -37.70 -9.13 31.85
CA LEU A 280 -37.58 -7.87 31.13
C LEU A 280 -36.36 -7.94 30.23
N TYR A 281 -36.57 -7.93 28.91
CA TYR A 281 -35.48 -7.86 27.95
C TYR A 281 -35.18 -6.38 27.65
N ARG A 282 -34.01 -5.92 28.09
CA ARG A 282 -33.47 -4.58 27.80
C ARG A 282 -32.44 -4.57 26.68
N ASN A 283 -32.38 -5.65 25.91
CA ASN A 283 -31.53 -5.76 24.74
C ASN A 283 -32.22 -6.55 23.62
N THR A 284 -31.88 -6.21 22.39
CA THR A 284 -32.16 -7.01 21.19
C THR A 284 -30.85 -7.65 20.76
N THR A 285 -30.83 -8.96 20.49
CA THR A 285 -29.61 -9.69 20.15
C THR A 285 -29.77 -10.44 18.83
N TRP A 286 -28.77 -10.32 17.97
CA TRP A 286 -28.59 -11.14 16.77
C TRP A 286 -27.43 -12.13 16.99
N SER A 287 -27.65 -13.39 16.59
CA SER A 287 -26.71 -14.49 16.74
C SER A 287 -26.33 -15.09 15.38
N PHE A 288 -25.03 -15.09 15.08
CA PHE A 288 -24.48 -15.62 13.83
C PHE A 288 -23.59 -16.84 14.07
N LYS A 289 -23.69 -17.84 13.18
CA LYS A 289 -22.88 -19.06 13.25
C LYS A 289 -21.54 -18.84 12.54
N ALA A 290 -20.60 -18.19 13.22
CA ALA A 290 -19.25 -17.93 12.70
C ALA A 290 -18.19 -18.89 13.30
N SER A 291 -17.03 -19.01 12.64
CA SER A 291 -15.93 -19.88 13.08
C SER A 291 -15.34 -19.39 14.41
N ALA A 292 -15.45 -20.19 15.48
CA ALA A 292 -15.01 -19.79 16.82
C ALA A 292 -13.50 -19.50 16.92
N ASN A 293 -12.69 -20.06 16.02
CA ASN A 293 -11.23 -19.92 16.01
C ASN A 293 -10.74 -18.82 15.06
N ALA A 294 -11.64 -18.17 14.33
CA ALA A 294 -11.30 -17.11 13.39
C ALA A 294 -11.47 -15.72 14.00
N ARG A 295 -10.67 -14.76 13.53
CA ARG A 295 -10.86 -13.34 13.85
C ARG A 295 -11.82 -12.74 12.82
N HIS A 296 -12.75 -11.92 13.30
CA HIS A 296 -13.74 -11.28 12.44
C HIS A 296 -13.54 -9.75 12.41
N LEU A 297 -13.89 -9.15 11.29
CA LEU A 297 -14.17 -7.73 11.16
C LEU A 297 -15.69 -7.60 11.15
N VAL A 298 -16.23 -6.76 12.02
CA VAL A 298 -17.66 -6.50 12.09
C VAL A 298 -17.91 -5.05 11.76
N GLN A 299 -18.66 -4.79 10.70
CA GLN A 299 -19.03 -3.46 10.28
C GLN A 299 -20.52 -3.25 10.56
N VAL A 300 -20.82 -2.19 11.31
CA VAL A 300 -22.17 -1.92 11.79
C VAL A 300 -22.65 -0.62 11.16
N HIS A 301 -23.83 -0.64 10.55
CA HIS A 301 -24.38 0.48 9.78
C HIS A 301 -25.46 1.18 10.59
N PHE A 302 -25.34 2.50 10.68
CA PHE A 302 -26.30 3.38 11.34
C PHE A 302 -26.69 4.52 10.41
N CYS A 303 -27.98 4.81 10.35
CA CYS A 303 -28.53 6.01 9.75
C CYS A 303 -29.70 6.48 10.60
N ASP A 304 -29.54 7.66 11.20
CA ASP A 304 -30.54 8.19 12.12
C ASP A 304 -31.68 8.89 11.36
N PHE A 305 -32.82 8.22 11.30
CA PHE A 305 -34.11 8.80 10.89
C PHE A 305 -35.18 8.63 11.99
N ILE A 306 -34.78 8.17 13.17
CA ILE A 306 -35.66 7.79 14.28
C ILE A 306 -35.65 8.87 15.36
N SER A 307 -34.49 9.48 15.61
CA SER A 307 -34.37 10.50 16.65
C SER A 307 -35.18 11.75 16.29
N PRO A 308 -35.86 12.37 17.27
CA PRO A 308 -36.60 13.61 17.04
C PRO A 308 -35.68 14.81 16.77
N SER A 309 -34.43 14.78 17.26
CA SER A 309 -33.40 15.78 16.98
C SER A 309 -31.99 15.19 17.15
N PRO A 310 -30.95 15.80 16.54
CA PRO A 310 -29.57 15.36 16.69
C PRO A 310 -29.12 15.28 18.15
N ASN A 311 -28.22 14.35 18.46
CA ASN A 311 -27.58 14.19 19.78
C ASN A 311 -28.56 13.90 20.95
N THR A 312 -29.74 13.32 20.67
CA THR A 312 -30.73 13.00 21.70
C THR A 312 -30.92 11.52 22.01
N VAL A 313 -30.42 10.65 21.12
CA VAL A 313 -30.45 9.19 21.27
C VAL A 313 -29.03 8.68 21.37
N TYR A 314 -28.73 8.01 22.47
CA TYR A 314 -27.50 7.24 22.67
C TYR A 314 -27.86 5.86 23.17
N PHE A 315 -27.15 4.84 22.69
CA PHE A 315 -27.39 3.47 23.10
C PHE A 315 -26.09 2.68 23.14
N ASN A 316 -26.15 1.51 23.78
CA ASN A 316 -25.01 0.63 23.88
C ASN A 316 -25.08 -0.43 22.80
N LEU A 317 -23.96 -0.62 22.11
CA LEU A 317 -23.68 -1.78 21.30
C LEU A 317 -22.88 -2.78 22.13
N TYR A 318 -23.35 -4.01 22.18
CA TYR A 318 -22.72 -5.10 22.90
C TYR A 318 -22.21 -6.14 21.93
N PHE A 319 -21.00 -6.61 22.18
CA PHE A 319 -20.48 -7.81 21.56
C PHE A 319 -20.26 -8.86 22.65
N TYR A 320 -20.73 -10.10 22.41
CA TYR A 320 -20.58 -11.23 23.33
C TYR A 320 -21.18 -11.03 24.73
N GLY A 321 -21.98 -9.98 24.95
CA GLY A 321 -22.45 -9.58 26.28
C GLY A 321 -21.36 -9.05 27.23
N ASN A 322 -20.09 -9.01 26.80
CA ASN A 322 -18.94 -8.63 27.64
C ASN A 322 -18.25 -7.34 27.17
N PHE A 323 -18.33 -7.01 25.88
CA PHE A 323 -17.85 -5.74 25.35
C PHE A 323 -19.05 -4.81 25.20
N THR A 324 -18.92 -3.58 25.71
CA THR A 324 -19.97 -2.55 25.62
C THR A 324 -19.35 -1.30 25.04
N GLU A 325 -20.03 -0.71 24.07
CA GLU A 325 -19.61 0.52 23.45
C GLU A 325 -20.77 1.49 23.35
N LEU A 326 -20.49 2.77 23.61
CA LEU A 326 -21.46 3.83 23.46
C LEU A 326 -21.54 4.26 22.00
N ILE A 327 -22.70 4.08 21.39
CA ILE A 327 -22.99 4.55 20.04
C ILE A 327 -23.62 5.95 20.11
N ASP A 328 -22.93 6.91 19.48
CA ASP A 328 -23.49 8.18 19.06
C ASP A 328 -23.77 8.09 17.56
N PRO A 329 -25.05 8.09 17.12
CA PRO A 329 -25.42 8.02 15.71
C PRO A 329 -24.84 9.13 14.83
N TYR A 330 -24.34 10.22 15.42
CA TYR A 330 -23.73 11.35 14.71
C TYR A 330 -22.19 11.35 14.77
N GLY A 331 -21.58 10.43 15.51
CA GLY A 331 -20.12 10.27 15.65
C GLY A 331 -19.52 9.20 14.72
N LYS A 332 -18.27 9.40 14.28
CA LYS A 332 -17.51 8.36 13.55
C LYS A 332 -16.81 7.42 14.53
N ASN A 333 -17.38 6.24 14.70
CA ASN A 333 -16.90 5.20 15.59
C ASN A 333 -16.63 3.93 14.76
N GLY A 334 -15.36 3.49 14.65
CA GLY A 334 -14.96 2.30 13.90
C GLY A 334 -14.18 1.32 14.78
N PHE A 335 -14.48 0.01 14.71
CA PHE A 335 -13.90 -1.00 15.62
C PHE A 335 -13.59 -2.34 14.97
N HIS A 336 -12.79 -3.12 15.69
CA HIS A 336 -12.41 -4.50 15.37
C HIS A 336 -12.82 -5.41 16.54
N VAL A 337 -13.53 -6.51 16.26
CA VAL A 337 -14.07 -7.42 17.28
C VAL A 337 -13.76 -8.88 16.92
N SER A 338 -13.07 -9.61 17.82
CA SER A 338 -12.69 -11.01 17.64
C SER A 338 -13.61 -11.98 18.39
N GLY A 339 -14.16 -13.01 17.72
CA GLY A 339 -14.89 -14.16 18.32
C GLY A 339 -16.13 -14.67 17.53
N LEU A 340 -16.94 -15.55 18.16
CA LEU A 340 -18.34 -15.93 17.84
C LEU A 340 -19.37 -14.77 17.86
N VAL A 341 -19.75 -14.22 16.70
CA VAL A 341 -20.48 -12.94 16.62
C VAL A 341 -21.90 -12.99 17.20
N LYS A 342 -22.05 -12.60 18.47
CA LYS A 342 -23.30 -12.13 19.08
C LYS A 342 -23.25 -10.62 19.21
N ILE A 343 -24.22 -9.96 18.60
CA ILE A 343 -24.32 -8.50 18.60
C ILE A 343 -25.64 -8.14 19.25
N SER A 344 -25.61 -7.28 20.25
CA SER A 344 -26.81 -6.78 20.88
C SER A 344 -26.83 -5.26 20.91
N ILE A 345 -28.00 -4.68 20.75
CA ILE A 345 -28.25 -3.27 21.07
C ILE A 345 -29.02 -3.20 22.38
N GLY A 346 -28.74 -2.20 23.20
CA GLY A 346 -29.46 -2.01 24.46
C GLY A 346 -29.54 -0.56 24.88
N LEU A 347 -30.58 -0.26 25.65
CA LEU A 347 -30.92 1.09 26.08
C LEU A 347 -29.86 1.65 27.04
N LEU A 348 -29.55 2.94 26.89
CA LEU A 348 -28.72 3.69 27.83
C LEU A 348 -29.61 4.59 28.70
N ASN A 349 -29.51 4.44 30.03
CA ASN A 349 -30.30 5.24 30.98
C ASN A 349 -30.02 6.76 30.91
N ALA A 350 -28.84 7.15 30.43
CA ALA A 350 -28.43 8.55 30.28
C ALA A 350 -28.98 9.23 29.02
N SER A 351 -29.58 8.47 28.09
CA SER A 351 -30.17 9.00 26.86
C SER A 351 -31.50 9.71 27.15
N ILE A 352 -31.74 10.85 26.50
CA ILE A 352 -32.98 11.63 26.64
C ILE A 352 -34.16 10.80 26.14
N TYR A 353 -33.97 10.12 25.01
CA TYR A 353 -34.91 9.14 24.49
C TYR A 353 -34.33 7.74 24.64
N GLN A 354 -35.06 6.86 25.31
CA GLN A 354 -34.68 5.45 25.49
C GLN A 354 -35.00 4.67 24.21
N GLN A 355 -34.14 4.84 23.20
CA GLN A 355 -34.22 4.14 21.94
C GLN A 355 -32.86 3.53 21.59
N ALA A 356 -32.90 2.37 20.96
CA ALA A 356 -31.73 1.73 20.36
C ALA A 356 -32.19 1.12 19.04
N TYR A 357 -31.38 1.22 17.99
CA TYR A 357 -31.72 0.69 16.68
C TYR A 357 -30.49 0.28 15.90
N LEU A 358 -30.70 -0.47 14.82
CA LEU A 358 -29.67 -0.94 13.90
C LEU A 358 -30.21 -0.96 12.47
N ASN A 359 -29.42 -0.50 11.49
CA ASN A 359 -29.82 -0.43 10.07
C ASN A 359 -29.23 -1.57 9.23
N GLY A 360 -27.97 -1.94 9.48
CA GLY A 360 -27.30 -2.99 8.72
C GLY A 360 -26.09 -3.54 9.45
N LEU A 361 -25.64 -4.73 9.03
CA LEU A 361 -24.53 -5.42 9.64
C LEU A 361 -23.75 -6.24 8.62
N GLU A 362 -22.42 -6.18 8.68
CA GLU A 362 -21.53 -7.04 7.91
C GLU A 362 -20.58 -7.76 8.85
N ILE A 363 -20.37 -9.05 8.60
CA ILE A 363 -19.42 -9.88 9.32
C ILE A 363 -18.49 -10.48 8.30
N MET A 364 -17.20 -10.20 8.45
CA MET A 364 -16.15 -10.67 7.56
C MET A 364 -15.10 -11.42 8.37
N GLU A 365 -14.56 -12.51 7.83
CA GLU A 365 -13.47 -13.27 8.44
C GLU A 365 -12.12 -12.74 7.96
N ILE A 366 -11.17 -12.52 8.87
CA ILE A 366 -9.83 -12.05 8.53
C ILE A 366 -8.98 -13.22 8.01
N ILE A 367 -8.50 -13.08 6.79
CA ILE A 367 -7.66 -14.08 6.14
C ILE A 367 -6.20 -13.89 6.58
N GLY A 368 -5.68 -14.89 7.31
CA GLY A 368 -4.29 -14.90 7.79
C GLY A 368 -3.43 -16.05 7.27
N SER A 369 -4.02 -17.03 6.57
CA SER A 369 -3.29 -18.22 6.11
C SER A 369 -2.54 -17.94 4.80
N TRP A 370 -1.25 -18.26 4.78
CA TRP A 370 -0.34 -17.97 3.68
C TRP A 370 0.47 -19.20 3.26
N ASP A 371 0.58 -19.45 1.96
CA ASP A 371 1.40 -20.50 1.37
C ASP A 371 2.35 -19.93 0.30
N SER A 372 3.66 -20.02 0.56
CA SER A 372 4.70 -19.52 -0.33
C SER A 372 4.79 -20.26 -1.67
N ASN A 373 4.27 -21.48 -1.78
CA ASN A 373 4.29 -22.23 -3.05
C ASN A 373 3.39 -21.61 -4.12
N TYR A 374 2.39 -20.83 -3.70
CA TYR A 374 1.43 -20.16 -4.57
C TYR A 374 1.72 -18.66 -4.72
N MET A 375 2.95 -18.24 -4.41
CA MET A 375 3.45 -16.90 -4.74
C MET A 375 3.88 -16.83 -6.22
N PRO A 376 3.45 -15.80 -6.97
CA PRO A 376 3.99 -15.55 -8.29
C PRO A 376 5.45 -15.11 -8.18
N SER A 377 6.35 -15.71 -8.96
CA SER A 377 7.74 -15.27 -9.01
C SER A 377 7.83 -13.86 -9.62
N GLU A 378 8.42 -12.91 -8.91
CA GLU A 378 8.71 -11.58 -9.45
C GLU A 378 9.89 -11.64 -10.41
N THR A 379 9.67 -12.17 -11.61
CA THR A 379 10.59 -11.98 -12.73
C THR A 379 9.87 -11.17 -13.80
N ASP A 380 9.61 -9.90 -13.50
CA ASP A 380 9.14 -8.95 -14.52
C ASP A 380 10.30 -8.61 -15.46
N ASN A 381 10.46 -9.44 -16.49
CA ASN A 381 11.41 -9.27 -17.59
C ASN A 381 11.00 -8.16 -18.59
N HIS A 382 10.30 -7.11 -18.14
CA HIS A 382 9.84 -6.05 -19.03
C HIS A 382 10.94 -5.05 -19.44
N ASN A 383 12.11 -5.11 -18.81
CA ASN A 383 13.23 -4.21 -19.15
C ASN A 383 14.26 -4.83 -20.09
N VAL A 384 14.32 -6.17 -20.22
CA VAL A 384 15.36 -6.83 -21.03
C VAL A 384 15.18 -6.55 -22.52
N GLY A 385 13.94 -6.63 -23.04
CA GLY A 385 13.66 -6.33 -24.44
C GLY A 385 13.94 -4.88 -24.83
N LEU A 386 13.65 -3.93 -23.92
CA LEU A 386 13.87 -2.50 -24.16
C LEU A 386 15.36 -2.12 -24.07
N ILE A 387 16.11 -2.77 -23.16
CA ILE A 387 17.58 -2.63 -23.08
C ILE A 387 18.26 -3.22 -24.32
N ILE A 388 17.84 -4.39 -24.80
CA ILE A 388 18.41 -5.01 -26.01
C ILE A 388 18.17 -4.12 -27.24
N ALA A 389 16.98 -3.50 -27.35
CA ALA A 389 16.66 -2.57 -28.43
C ALA A 389 17.48 -1.27 -28.38
N LEU A 390 17.69 -0.69 -27.18
CA LEU A 390 18.50 0.52 -27.02
C LEU A 390 19.98 0.26 -27.29
N VAL A 391 20.51 -0.89 -26.87
CA VAL A 391 21.91 -1.27 -27.08
C VAL A 391 22.17 -1.54 -28.57
N SER A 392 21.26 -2.24 -29.26
CA SER A 392 21.42 -2.52 -30.70
C SER A 392 21.34 -1.26 -31.56
N GLY A 393 20.44 -0.32 -31.22
CA GLY A 393 20.35 0.99 -31.88
C GLY A 393 21.58 1.87 -31.65
N SER A 394 22.16 1.83 -30.45
CA SER A 394 23.37 2.61 -30.12
C SER A 394 24.60 2.13 -30.88
N ILE A 395 24.75 0.81 -31.03
CA ILE A 395 25.88 0.20 -31.76
C ILE A 395 25.79 0.52 -33.26
N THR A 396 24.59 0.46 -33.85
CA THR A 396 24.42 0.80 -35.27
C THR A 396 24.73 2.28 -35.53
N LEU A 397 24.31 3.19 -34.66
CA LEU A 397 24.61 4.62 -34.78
C LEU A 397 26.12 4.90 -34.68
N LEU A 398 26.81 4.26 -33.74
CA LEU A 398 28.27 4.39 -33.59
C LEU A 398 29.04 3.88 -34.80
N CYS A 399 28.60 2.77 -35.41
CA CYS A 399 29.18 2.27 -36.66
C CYS A 399 29.02 3.29 -37.79
N ILE A 400 27.83 3.90 -37.94
CA ILE A 400 27.57 4.91 -38.97
C ILE A 400 28.47 6.15 -38.77
N PHE A 401 28.60 6.65 -37.54
CA PHE A 401 29.50 7.77 -37.23
C PHE A 401 30.97 7.44 -37.45
N GLY A 402 31.39 6.21 -37.12
CA GLY A 402 32.74 5.72 -37.41
C GLY A 402 33.04 5.70 -38.92
N PHE A 403 32.12 5.18 -39.73
CA PHE A 403 32.26 5.19 -41.19
C PHE A 403 32.28 6.62 -41.77
N ALA A 404 31.42 7.51 -41.27
CA ALA A 404 31.39 8.90 -41.70
C ALA A 404 32.70 9.64 -41.33
N ALA A 405 33.25 9.41 -40.13
CA ALA A 405 34.52 9.98 -39.71
C ALA A 405 35.69 9.48 -40.57
N ILE A 406 35.73 8.20 -40.91
CA ILE A 406 36.73 7.64 -41.83
C ILE A 406 36.63 8.29 -43.22
N PHE A 407 35.40 8.51 -43.70
CA PHE A 407 35.16 9.15 -45.00
C PHE A 407 35.61 10.62 -45.00
N VAL A 408 35.35 11.36 -43.91
CA VAL A 408 35.79 12.76 -43.74
C VAL A 408 37.31 12.86 -43.58
N CYS A 409 37.94 11.93 -42.86
CA CYS A 409 39.40 11.88 -42.71
C CYS A 409 40.11 11.53 -44.02
N LYS A 410 39.50 10.72 -44.90
CA LYS A 410 40.04 10.41 -46.23
C LYS A 410 39.98 11.59 -47.22
N TYR A 411 39.12 12.59 -46.98
CA TYR A 411 38.92 13.72 -47.91
C TYR A 411 39.55 15.05 -47.46
N ARG A 412 40.21 15.12 -46.29
CA ARG A 412 41.03 16.28 -45.92
C ARG A 412 42.44 16.17 -46.52
N LYS A 413 42.68 16.85 -47.64
CA LYS A 413 44.05 17.08 -48.16
C LYS A 413 44.85 17.97 -47.19
N PRO A 414 46.18 17.75 -47.06
CA PRO A 414 47.03 18.56 -46.19
C PRO A 414 47.43 19.88 -46.86
N ASN A 415 47.31 20.99 -46.14
CA ASN A 415 47.94 22.27 -46.53
C ASN A 415 49.41 22.28 -46.11
N LYS A 416 50.27 22.70 -47.05
CA LYS A 416 51.71 22.92 -46.89
C LYS A 416 51.98 24.27 -46.20
N THR A 417 53.00 24.32 -45.34
CA THR A 417 53.91 25.49 -45.20
C THR A 417 55.24 25.09 -44.55
N ASP A 418 56.30 25.19 -45.37
CA ASP A 418 57.68 25.66 -45.18
C ASP A 418 58.57 25.31 -43.97
N MET A 419 59.86 25.25 -44.31
CA MET A 419 61.01 24.67 -43.61
C MET A 419 62.06 25.76 -43.33
N SER A 420 62.59 25.87 -42.10
CA SER A 420 63.93 26.44 -41.84
C SER A 420 64.56 26.00 -40.48
N VAL A 421 65.47 25.03 -40.56
CA VAL A 421 66.85 24.93 -40.01
C VAL A 421 67.25 25.48 -38.59
N TRP A 422 67.58 24.52 -37.70
CA TRP A 422 68.73 24.31 -36.74
C TRP A 422 69.06 25.17 -35.47
N THR A 423 68.90 24.50 -34.29
CA THR A 423 69.80 24.30 -33.09
C THR A 423 70.14 25.46 -32.09
N PRO A 424 70.78 25.24 -30.89
CA PRO A 424 70.09 25.05 -29.59
C PRO A 424 70.63 25.83 -28.33
N LEU A 425 69.76 26.08 -27.33
CA LEU A 425 70.01 26.41 -25.87
C LEU A 425 70.83 27.72 -25.52
N PRO A 426 70.86 28.22 -24.27
CA PRO A 426 69.88 28.34 -23.16
C PRO A 426 69.87 29.77 -22.49
N ALA A 427 69.17 29.91 -21.35
CA ALA A 427 69.37 30.89 -20.25
C ALA A 427 68.37 32.06 -20.04
N PHE A 428 67.53 31.88 -19.00
CA PHE A 428 67.35 32.77 -17.84
C PHE A 428 67.52 34.30 -18.03
N ARG A 429 66.42 35.06 -17.96
CA ARG A 429 66.31 36.34 -17.22
C ARG A 429 64.86 36.80 -17.12
N GLY A 430 64.42 37.11 -15.90
CA GLY A 430 63.07 37.56 -15.59
C GLY A 430 62.79 39.04 -15.90
N GLY A 431 61.53 39.44 -15.69
CA GLY A 431 61.09 40.83 -15.71
C GLY A 431 59.58 40.98 -15.92
N SER A 432 58.91 41.37 -14.85
CA SER A 432 57.48 41.72 -14.65
C SER A 432 56.87 42.79 -15.57
N THR A 433 55.54 42.76 -15.76
CA THR A 433 54.52 43.87 -15.61
C THR A 433 53.19 43.45 -16.27
N LEU A 434 52.09 43.22 -15.54
CA LEU A 434 51.01 44.16 -15.18
C LEU A 434 50.57 45.12 -16.30
N THR A 435 49.35 44.94 -16.85
CA THR A 435 48.15 45.80 -16.63
C THR A 435 46.94 45.38 -17.51
N GLU A 436 45.74 45.46 -16.91
CA GLU A 436 44.39 45.76 -17.46
C GLU A 436 43.83 44.84 -18.58
N GLN A 437 42.79 44.02 -18.42
CA GLN A 437 41.45 44.17 -17.81
C GLN A 437 40.60 45.31 -18.39
N THR A 438 39.83 44.97 -19.42
CA THR A 438 38.53 45.61 -19.75
C THR A 438 37.39 44.64 -19.44
N THR A 439 36.37 45.22 -18.84
CA THR A 439 35.20 44.69 -18.12
C THR A 439 34.06 44.21 -19.02
N HIS A 440 33.41 43.11 -18.65
CA HIS A 440 31.97 43.04 -18.30
C HIS A 440 31.55 41.58 -18.08
N GLY A 441 31.52 41.16 -16.82
CA GLY A 441 30.93 39.92 -16.35
C GLY A 441 30.57 40.08 -14.88
N SER A 442 29.29 40.10 -14.58
CA SER A 442 28.75 40.36 -13.24
C SER A 442 29.32 39.36 -12.23
N ALA A 443 29.89 39.88 -11.16
CA ALA A 443 30.59 39.12 -10.13
C ALA A 443 29.62 38.27 -9.30
N VAL A 444 29.84 36.95 -9.30
CA VAL A 444 29.30 36.04 -8.29
C VAL A 444 30.05 36.30 -6.97
N PRO A 445 29.40 36.37 -5.79
CA PRO A 445 30.08 36.73 -4.55
C PRO A 445 31.16 35.70 -4.22
N ASN A 446 32.32 36.19 -3.80
CA ASN A 446 33.49 35.42 -3.38
C ASN A 446 33.11 34.34 -2.34
N PHE A 447 32.91 33.10 -2.80
CA PHE A 447 32.99 31.92 -1.96
C PHE A 447 34.39 31.87 -1.34
N HIS A 448 34.53 31.56 -0.05
CA HIS A 448 35.83 31.41 0.61
C HIS A 448 36.77 30.51 -0.23
N LEU A 449 37.79 31.11 -0.85
CA LEU A 449 38.69 30.44 -1.80
C LEU A 449 39.48 29.28 -1.16
N GLY A 450 39.64 29.30 0.17
CA GLY A 450 40.43 28.32 0.92
C GLY A 450 39.82 26.93 1.09
N LEU A 451 38.59 26.69 0.62
CA LEU A 451 37.88 25.40 0.75
C LEU A 451 37.63 24.71 -0.60
N LYS A 452 38.25 25.18 -1.69
CA LYS A 452 38.11 24.57 -3.02
C LYS A 452 38.99 23.33 -3.14
N ILE A 453 38.39 22.17 -3.36
CA ILE A 453 39.11 20.90 -3.57
C ILE A 453 39.25 20.62 -5.07
N PRO A 454 40.43 20.19 -5.55
CA PRO A 454 40.60 19.80 -6.94
C PRO A 454 39.75 18.56 -7.28
N LEU A 455 39.06 18.58 -8.42
CA LEU A 455 38.17 17.49 -8.83
C LEU A 455 38.90 16.13 -8.92
N THR A 456 40.19 16.14 -9.26
CA THR A 456 41.06 14.95 -9.27
C THR A 456 41.18 14.27 -7.91
N GLU A 457 41.13 15.05 -6.82
CA GLU A 457 41.17 14.53 -5.46
C GLU A 457 39.83 13.90 -5.05
N ILE A 458 38.71 14.50 -5.47
CA ILE A 458 37.38 13.93 -5.26
C ILE A 458 37.21 12.61 -6.04
N HIS A 459 37.67 12.57 -7.30
CA HIS A 459 37.67 11.35 -8.11
C HIS A 459 38.53 10.25 -7.48
N PHE A 460 39.70 10.60 -6.95
CA PHE A 460 40.54 9.66 -6.21
C PHE A 460 39.81 9.14 -4.96
N ALA A 461 39.28 10.03 -4.13
CA ALA A 461 38.64 9.67 -2.87
C ALA A 461 37.40 8.79 -3.05
N THR A 462 36.64 8.97 -4.12
CA THR A 462 35.39 8.24 -4.42
C THR A 462 35.57 7.10 -5.42
N ASN A 463 36.81 6.82 -5.85
CA ASN A 463 37.11 5.88 -6.92
C ASN A 463 36.23 6.10 -8.18
N ASN A 464 36.24 7.33 -8.69
CA ASN A 464 35.39 7.81 -9.79
C ASN A 464 33.88 7.67 -9.52
N PHE A 465 33.43 8.02 -8.32
CA PHE A 465 32.02 7.90 -7.90
C PHE A 465 31.47 6.47 -8.05
N ASN A 466 32.27 5.49 -7.61
CA ASN A 466 31.90 4.08 -7.69
C ASN A 466 30.59 3.82 -6.92
N GLY A 467 29.64 3.10 -7.55
CA GLY A 467 28.37 2.75 -6.93
C GLY A 467 28.49 1.97 -5.62
N LYS A 468 29.59 1.23 -5.40
CA LYS A 468 29.86 0.52 -4.13
C LYS A 468 30.12 1.45 -2.94
N LEU A 469 30.47 2.72 -3.20
CA LEU A 469 30.74 3.71 -2.16
C LEU A 469 29.53 4.65 -1.93
N LEU A 470 28.38 4.37 -2.54
CA LEU A 470 27.17 5.15 -2.35
C LEU A 470 26.56 4.89 -0.97
N ILE A 471 26.41 5.95 -0.17
CA ILE A 471 25.86 5.90 1.20
C ILE A 471 24.55 6.66 1.36
N GLY A 472 24.09 7.37 0.33
CA GLY A 472 22.80 8.05 0.38
C GLY A 472 22.34 8.63 -0.96
N ILE A 473 21.02 8.71 -1.13
CA ILE A 473 20.34 9.30 -2.29
C ILE A 473 19.32 10.31 -1.74
N GLY A 474 19.24 11.51 -2.31
CA GLY A 474 18.27 12.53 -1.90
C GLY A 474 18.01 13.58 -2.97
N GLY A 475 17.17 14.57 -2.66
CA GLY A 475 16.74 15.61 -3.62
C GLY A 475 17.87 16.44 -4.23
N PHE A 476 18.99 16.58 -3.52
CA PHE A 476 20.19 17.24 -4.03
C PHE A 476 21.01 16.33 -4.95
N GLY A 477 20.97 15.01 -4.76
CA GLY A 477 21.76 14.04 -5.51
C GLY A 477 22.32 12.90 -4.63
N ASN A 478 23.45 12.35 -5.06
CA ASN A 478 24.06 11.16 -4.46
C ASN A 478 25.15 11.53 -3.44
N VAL A 479 25.26 10.76 -2.35
CA VAL A 479 26.29 10.90 -1.33
C VAL A 479 27.18 9.66 -1.32
N TYR A 480 28.48 9.86 -1.46
CA TYR A 480 29.48 8.80 -1.49
C TYR A 480 30.39 8.88 -0.27
N ILE A 481 30.76 7.73 0.31
CA ILE A 481 31.89 7.67 1.24
C ILE A 481 33.19 7.70 0.43
N GLY A 482 34.20 8.40 0.94
CA GLY A 482 35.51 8.44 0.32
C GLY A 482 36.62 8.67 1.33
N THR A 483 37.86 8.53 0.85
CA THR A 483 39.06 8.80 1.65
C THR A 483 39.97 9.72 0.86
N LEU A 484 40.23 10.91 1.39
CA LEU A 484 41.20 11.85 0.81
C LEU A 484 42.62 11.28 0.87
N ARG A 485 43.56 11.88 0.14
CA ARG A 485 44.94 11.38 0.05
C ARG A 485 45.71 11.44 1.36
N ASP A 486 45.30 12.34 2.24
CA ASP A 486 45.82 12.50 3.60
C ASP A 486 45.26 11.45 4.59
N GLY A 487 44.36 10.57 4.13
CA GLY A 487 43.71 9.55 4.95
C GLY A 487 42.39 9.99 5.60
N THR A 488 41.97 11.24 5.40
CA THR A 488 40.73 11.76 5.98
C THR A 488 39.51 11.10 5.34
N LYS A 489 38.63 10.48 6.16
CA LYS A 489 37.35 9.94 5.70
C LYS A 489 36.35 11.06 5.46
N VAL A 490 35.70 11.05 4.31
CA VAL A 490 34.78 12.11 3.86
C VAL A 490 33.46 11.58 3.32
N ALA A 491 32.43 12.40 3.42
CA ALA A 491 31.15 12.22 2.73
C ALA A 491 31.05 13.23 1.58
N VAL A 492 30.92 12.73 0.35
CA VAL A 492 30.92 13.50 -0.90
C VAL A 492 29.51 13.54 -1.48
N LYS A 493 28.84 14.69 -1.34
CA LYS A 493 27.48 14.95 -1.84
C LYS A 493 27.57 15.61 -3.22
N ARG A 494 27.23 14.87 -4.28
CA ARG A 494 27.30 15.31 -5.69
C ARG A 494 25.90 15.55 -6.24
N SER A 495 25.71 16.70 -6.86
CA SER A 495 24.45 17.05 -7.53
C SER A 495 24.24 16.25 -8.83
N GLN A 496 22.98 16.00 -9.20
CA GLN A 496 22.63 15.36 -10.47
C GLN A 496 22.86 16.34 -11.64
N PRO A 497 23.60 15.96 -12.68
CA PRO A 497 23.77 16.81 -13.86
C PRO A 497 22.43 17.10 -14.54
N GLY A 498 22.09 18.38 -14.72
CA GLY A 498 20.94 18.82 -15.52
C GLY A 498 19.61 19.03 -14.78
N SER A 499 19.53 18.81 -13.47
CA SER A 499 18.28 19.00 -12.72
C SER A 499 17.94 20.47 -12.44
N GLY A 500 18.92 21.39 -12.39
CA GLY A 500 18.74 22.82 -12.07
C GLY A 500 18.22 23.10 -10.65
N GLN A 501 17.71 22.08 -9.97
CA GLN A 501 17.18 22.10 -8.62
C GLN A 501 18.34 21.97 -7.62
N GLY A 502 18.35 22.82 -6.58
CA GLY A 502 19.34 22.79 -5.49
C GLY A 502 20.52 23.76 -5.60
N PHE A 503 20.59 24.61 -6.64
CA PHE A 503 21.68 25.61 -6.74
C PHE A 503 21.70 26.62 -5.57
N SER A 504 20.52 27.10 -5.16
CA SER A 504 20.37 28.00 -4.01
C SER A 504 20.75 27.31 -2.69
N GLU A 505 20.38 26.04 -2.53
CA GLU A 505 20.75 25.21 -1.37
C GLU A 505 22.26 25.02 -1.30
N PHE A 506 22.90 24.66 -2.43
CA PHE A 506 24.36 24.53 -2.54
C PHE A 506 25.08 25.82 -2.13
N GLN A 507 24.65 26.97 -2.66
CA GLN A 507 25.25 28.26 -2.36
C GLN A 507 25.06 28.65 -0.88
N THR A 508 23.87 28.37 -0.34
CA THR A 508 23.55 28.64 1.07
C THR A 508 24.42 27.78 1.99
N GLU A 509 24.50 26.48 1.72
CA GLU A 509 25.31 25.53 2.49
C GLU A 509 26.79 25.95 2.52
N ILE A 510 27.38 26.31 1.37
CA ILE A 510 28.77 26.81 1.34
C ILE A 510 28.90 28.10 2.16
N THR A 511 27.99 29.04 1.98
CA THR A 511 28.07 30.36 2.64
C THR A 511 27.97 30.26 4.15
N VAL A 512 27.13 29.36 4.67
CA VAL A 512 26.93 29.13 6.10
C VAL A 512 28.05 28.27 6.68
N LEU A 513 28.29 27.08 6.11
CA LEU A 513 29.23 26.10 6.66
C LEU A 513 30.70 26.48 6.48
N SER A 514 31.02 27.41 5.57
CA SER A 514 32.38 27.98 5.50
C SER A 514 32.71 28.91 6.67
N LYS A 515 31.69 29.43 7.39
CA LYS A 515 31.84 30.41 8.47
C LYS A 515 31.70 29.81 9.87
N ILE A 516 31.17 28.59 9.99
CA ILE A 516 30.91 27.95 11.28
C ILE A 516 31.70 26.65 11.42
N ARG A 517 32.38 26.48 12.55
CA ARG A 517 33.04 25.23 12.94
C ARG A 517 32.76 24.99 14.42
N HIS A 518 32.11 23.87 14.72
CA HIS A 518 31.76 23.51 16.08
C HIS A 518 31.67 21.99 16.23
N ARG A 519 32.03 21.46 17.40
CA ARG A 519 32.05 20.01 17.68
C ARG A 519 30.71 19.28 17.49
N HIS A 520 29.60 20.01 17.41
CA HIS A 520 28.24 19.47 17.25
C HIS A 520 27.62 19.81 15.89
N LEU A 521 28.42 20.31 14.95
CA LEU A 521 28.01 20.57 13.58
C LEU A 521 28.93 19.78 12.64
N VAL A 522 28.35 19.19 11.59
CA VAL A 522 29.15 18.50 10.58
C VAL A 522 29.96 19.54 9.80
N SER A 523 31.28 19.37 9.80
CA SER A 523 32.22 20.29 9.19
C SER A 523 32.27 20.13 7.68
N LEU A 524 32.13 21.25 6.96
CA LEU A 524 32.44 21.31 5.54
C LEU A 524 33.97 21.34 5.37
N ILE A 525 34.52 20.28 4.78
CA ILE A 525 35.95 20.17 4.46
C ILE A 525 36.25 20.93 3.18
N GLY A 526 35.35 20.85 2.20
CA GLY A 526 35.49 21.64 0.98
C GLY A 526 34.35 21.48 0.01
N TYR A 527 34.46 22.16 -1.13
CA TYR A 527 33.47 22.13 -2.20
C TYR A 527 34.12 22.22 -3.57
N ARG A 528 33.36 21.82 -4.60
CA ARG A 528 33.71 22.02 -6.01
C ARG A 528 32.48 22.50 -6.77
N ALA A 529 32.69 23.57 -7.54
CA ALA A 529 31.69 24.18 -8.40
C ALA A 529 32.32 24.50 -9.76
N GLU A 530 32.38 23.53 -10.67
CA GLU A 530 32.91 23.73 -12.04
C GLU A 530 32.17 22.89 -13.07
N ARG A 531 31.92 23.46 -14.26
CA ARG A 531 31.39 22.73 -15.45
C ARG A 531 30.14 21.87 -15.18
N LEU A 532 29.15 22.41 -14.47
CA LEU A 532 27.90 21.73 -14.04
C LEU A 532 28.07 20.69 -12.93
N GLU A 533 29.27 20.53 -12.37
CA GLU A 533 29.50 19.70 -11.17
C GLU A 533 29.38 20.57 -9.91
N MET A 534 28.38 20.28 -9.09
CA MET A 534 28.21 20.85 -7.75
C MET A 534 28.44 19.75 -6.71
N ILE A 535 29.53 19.85 -5.96
CA ILE A 535 29.96 18.82 -5.02
C ILE A 535 30.30 19.47 -3.67
N LEU A 536 29.74 18.93 -2.60
CA LEU A 536 30.07 19.28 -1.21
C LEU A 536 30.80 18.10 -0.56
N VAL A 537 31.87 18.39 0.17
CA VAL A 537 32.71 17.41 0.86
C VAL A 537 32.68 17.70 2.35
N TYR A 538 32.12 16.78 3.12
CA TYR A 538 32.00 16.86 4.57
C TYR A 538 32.91 15.85 5.25
N GLU A 539 33.17 16.06 6.53
CA GLU A 539 33.66 14.97 7.38
C GLU A 539 32.66 13.80 7.39
N PHE A 540 33.18 12.58 7.42
CA PHE A 540 32.35 11.39 7.50
C PHE A 540 31.94 11.11 8.95
N ILE A 541 30.63 11.01 9.21
CA ILE A 541 30.09 10.67 10.52
C ILE A 541 29.74 9.17 10.56
N GLU A 542 30.46 8.41 11.38
CA GLU A 542 30.48 6.94 11.31
C GLU A 542 29.15 6.27 11.66
N LYS A 543 28.34 6.88 12.51
CA LYS A 543 27.03 6.37 12.91
C LYS A 543 25.90 6.93 12.06
N GLY A 544 26.13 7.64 10.96
CA GLY A 544 25.05 8.01 10.05
C GLY A 544 23.91 8.84 10.71
N ARG A 545 22.65 8.56 10.36
CA ARG A 545 21.50 9.39 10.73
C ARG A 545 20.79 8.84 11.96
N LEU A 546 20.38 9.73 12.87
CA LEU A 546 19.63 9.38 14.08
C LEU A 546 18.38 8.54 13.81
N ARG A 547 17.63 8.87 12.75
CA ARG A 547 16.39 8.16 12.39
C ARG A 547 16.61 6.68 12.14
N ASP A 548 17.72 6.33 11.51
CA ASP A 548 18.01 4.94 11.14
C ASP A 548 18.30 4.13 12.41
N HIS A 549 19.02 4.71 13.39
CA HIS A 549 19.25 4.11 14.71
C HIS A 549 17.98 3.96 15.55
N LEU A 550 17.11 4.98 15.61
CA LEU A 550 15.86 4.89 16.37
C LEU A 550 14.99 3.75 15.86
N LEU A 551 14.91 3.58 14.53
CA LEU A 551 14.17 2.49 13.92
C LEU A 551 14.81 1.13 14.25
N GLU A 552 16.13 0.99 14.12
CA GLU A 552 16.85 -0.23 14.46
C GLU A 552 16.71 -0.61 15.94
N ILE A 553 16.76 0.38 16.85
CA ILE A 553 16.54 0.21 18.29
C ILE A 553 15.14 -0.35 18.56
N CYS A 554 14.10 0.24 17.98
CA CYS A 554 12.73 -0.23 18.13
C CYS A 554 12.54 -1.64 17.56
N ILE A 555 13.14 -1.94 16.40
CA ILE A 555 13.10 -3.28 15.80
C ILE A 555 13.83 -4.30 16.69
N GLY A 556 15.01 -3.96 17.21
CA GLY A 556 15.78 -4.82 18.11
C GLY A 556 15.03 -5.15 19.40
N ALA A 557 14.37 -4.15 20.00
CA ALA A 557 13.51 -4.36 21.17
C ALA A 557 12.32 -5.29 20.84
N ALA A 558 11.68 -5.10 19.69
CA ALA A 558 10.59 -5.97 19.23
C ALA A 558 11.06 -7.41 18.97
N TRP A 559 12.25 -7.61 18.42
CA TRP A 559 12.86 -8.93 18.26
C TRP A 559 13.13 -9.61 19.60
N GLY A 560 13.67 -8.89 20.58
CA GLY A 560 13.85 -9.39 21.93
C GLY A 560 12.53 -9.87 22.56
N LEU A 561 11.46 -9.09 22.40
CA LEU A 561 10.12 -9.47 22.88
C LEU A 561 9.54 -10.69 22.15
N ASN A 562 9.67 -10.74 20.83
CA ASN A 562 9.21 -11.87 20.02
C ASN A 562 9.98 -13.16 20.35
N TYR A 563 11.28 -13.06 20.64
CA TYR A 563 12.09 -14.18 21.09
C TYR A 563 11.59 -14.74 22.43
N LEU A 564 11.28 -13.88 23.41
CA LEU A 564 10.73 -14.30 24.69
C LEU A 564 9.39 -15.03 24.53
N GLN A 565 8.53 -14.57 23.62
CA GLN A 565 7.20 -15.16 23.40
C GLN A 565 7.23 -16.48 22.62
N LYS A 566 8.14 -16.64 21.65
CA LYS A 566 8.18 -17.80 20.74
C LYS A 566 9.27 -18.83 21.04
N GLY A 567 10.32 -18.46 21.78
CA GLY A 567 11.57 -19.22 21.86
C GLY A 567 11.62 -20.39 22.85
N MET A 568 10.64 -20.55 23.75
CA MET A 568 10.63 -21.61 24.77
C MET A 568 9.24 -22.23 24.96
N ALA A 569 9.19 -23.53 25.29
CA ALA A 569 7.98 -24.31 25.56
C ALA A 569 7.22 -23.77 26.79
N GLY A 570 6.44 -22.70 26.57
CA GLY A 570 5.69 -21.96 27.59
C GLY A 570 5.72 -20.43 27.38
N GLY A 571 6.67 -19.87 26.63
CA GLY A 571 6.81 -18.43 26.39
C GLY A 571 7.12 -17.61 27.67
N ILE A 572 8.10 -16.71 27.64
CA ILE A 572 8.36 -15.81 28.76
C ILE A 572 7.64 -14.49 28.51
N ILE A 573 6.90 -14.02 29.50
CA ILE A 573 6.18 -12.76 29.41
C ILE A 573 6.74 -11.75 30.42
N ASN A 574 7.43 -10.71 29.93
CA ASN A 574 8.28 -9.80 30.72
C ASN A 574 7.50 -8.88 31.70
N ARG A 575 6.28 -8.45 31.36
CA ARG A 575 5.34 -7.64 32.17
C ARG A 575 5.79 -6.24 32.59
N ASP A 576 7.05 -5.86 32.36
CA ASP A 576 7.57 -4.53 32.71
C ASP A 576 8.27 -3.89 31.50
N ILE A 577 7.57 -3.86 30.37
CA ILE A 577 8.09 -3.25 29.14
C ILE A 577 7.88 -1.74 29.18
N LYS A 578 8.99 -1.02 29.29
CA LYS A 578 9.10 0.45 29.30
C LYS A 578 10.45 0.87 28.73
N SER A 579 10.58 2.11 28.26
CA SER A 579 11.82 2.62 27.67
C SER A 579 13.03 2.49 28.61
N THR A 580 12.84 2.67 29.92
CA THR A 580 13.92 2.52 30.92
C THR A 580 14.45 1.08 31.06
N ASN A 581 13.70 0.09 30.58
CA ASN A 581 14.06 -1.33 30.61
C ASN A 581 14.55 -1.82 29.23
N ILE A 582 14.70 -0.92 28.25
CA ILE A 582 15.34 -1.21 26.95
C ILE A 582 16.70 -0.53 26.98
N LEU A 583 17.75 -1.33 27.18
CA LEU A 583 19.12 -0.85 27.28
C LEU A 583 19.82 -0.94 25.91
N LEU A 584 20.72 0.00 25.64
CA LEU A 584 21.52 0.02 24.42
C LEU A 584 22.97 -0.34 24.76
N ASP A 585 23.57 -1.23 23.98
CA ASP A 585 25.02 -1.49 24.08
C ASP A 585 25.84 -0.51 23.22
N GLU A 586 27.17 -0.71 23.21
CA GLU A 586 28.13 0.13 22.48
C GLU A 586 27.87 0.23 20.97
N ASN A 587 27.07 -0.69 20.41
CA ASN A 587 26.69 -0.72 19.00
C ASN A 587 25.24 -0.26 18.76
N TYR A 588 24.60 0.37 19.76
CA TYR A 588 23.17 0.75 19.74
C TYR A 588 22.21 -0.44 19.59
N VAL A 589 22.67 -1.67 19.89
CA VAL A 589 21.78 -2.84 19.86
C VAL A 589 20.90 -2.81 21.10
N ALA A 590 19.58 -2.83 20.87
CA ALA A 590 18.59 -2.84 21.94
C ALA A 590 18.53 -4.20 22.65
N ARG A 591 18.55 -4.15 23.98
CA ARG A 591 18.47 -5.32 24.88
C ARG A 591 17.36 -5.10 25.90
N VAL A 592 16.39 -6.00 25.93
CA VAL A 592 15.31 -5.99 26.92
C VAL A 592 15.88 -6.47 28.27
N ALA A 593 15.76 -5.64 29.29
CA ALA A 593 16.23 -5.87 30.65
C ALA A 593 15.06 -6.01 31.64
N ASP A 594 15.41 -6.26 32.90
CA ASP A 594 14.50 -6.39 34.05
C ASP A 594 13.39 -7.45 33.88
N PHE A 595 13.71 -8.66 34.31
CA PHE A 595 12.80 -9.80 34.29
C PHE A 595 12.16 -10.05 35.67
N GLY A 596 12.29 -9.13 36.63
CA GLY A 596 11.82 -9.33 38.01
C GLY A 596 10.31 -9.55 38.14
N LEU A 597 9.54 -9.09 37.15
CA LEU A 597 8.09 -9.30 37.05
C LEU A 597 7.70 -10.34 36.00
N SER A 598 8.66 -11.03 35.38
CA SER A 598 8.39 -11.97 34.31
C SER A 598 7.63 -13.21 34.78
N LYS A 599 6.85 -13.80 33.86
CA LYS A 599 6.19 -15.09 34.09
C LYS A 599 6.42 -16.04 32.92
N LEU A 600 6.49 -17.34 33.25
CA LEU A 600 6.30 -18.38 32.25
C LEU A 600 4.83 -18.37 31.84
N GLY A 601 4.59 -18.35 30.54
CA GLY A 601 3.26 -18.55 29.98
C GLY A 601 2.84 -20.03 30.12
N PRO A 602 1.55 -20.29 29.93
CA PRO A 602 0.96 -21.61 30.13
C PRO A 602 1.55 -22.64 29.15
N LEU A 603 1.85 -23.84 29.69
CA LEU A 603 2.38 -24.98 28.93
C LEU A 603 1.35 -25.62 27.99
N ASP A 604 0.05 -25.41 28.26
CA ASP A 604 -1.06 -25.80 27.39
C ASP A 604 -1.58 -24.59 26.59
N GLN A 605 -1.64 -24.73 25.27
CA GLN A 605 -2.13 -23.71 24.32
C GLN A 605 -3.63 -23.39 24.47
N SER A 606 -4.34 -24.01 25.42
CA SER A 606 -5.77 -23.86 25.70
C SER A 606 -6.11 -22.86 26.81
N GLN A 607 -5.10 -22.28 27.47
CA GLN A 607 -5.29 -21.21 28.45
C GLN A 607 -4.46 -19.99 28.01
N THR A 608 -5.09 -18.85 27.75
CA THR A 608 -4.40 -17.60 27.38
C THR A 608 -4.20 -16.64 28.55
N HIS A 609 -4.65 -17.02 29.75
CA HIS A 609 -4.59 -16.15 30.93
C HIS A 609 -3.98 -16.86 32.14
N VAL A 610 -2.95 -16.22 32.71
CA VAL A 610 -2.49 -16.52 34.07
C VAL A 610 -3.19 -15.54 35.01
N SER A 611 -4.23 -16.01 35.72
CA SER A 611 -4.85 -15.24 36.81
C SER A 611 -3.83 -14.99 37.91
N THR A 612 -3.37 -13.75 38.04
CA THR A 612 -2.69 -13.29 39.26
C THR A 612 -3.05 -11.87 39.60
N ALA A 613 -3.06 -11.59 40.90
CA ALA A 613 -3.21 -10.26 41.46
C ALA A 613 -2.34 -9.23 40.74
N VAL A 614 -2.94 -8.07 40.44
CA VAL A 614 -2.30 -6.96 39.73
C VAL A 614 -1.05 -6.51 40.48
N LYS A 615 0.12 -6.73 39.88
CA LYS A 615 1.38 -6.08 40.23
C LYS A 615 2.11 -5.74 38.94
N GLY A 616 2.40 -4.45 38.74
CA GLY A 616 3.00 -3.88 37.53
C GLY A 616 2.15 -2.74 36.94
N THR A 617 2.74 -1.94 36.05
CA THR A 617 2.05 -0.86 35.32
C THR A 617 0.90 -1.45 34.50
N PHE A 618 -0.30 -0.87 34.65
CA PHE A 618 -1.52 -1.35 33.97
C PHE A 618 -1.35 -1.28 32.45
N GLY A 619 -1.23 -2.44 31.80
CA GLY A 619 -1.23 -2.58 30.35
C GLY A 619 -0.92 -4.00 29.91
N LEU A 620 -1.83 -4.62 29.15
CA LEU A 620 -1.56 -5.88 28.44
C LEU A 620 -0.45 -5.63 27.40
N TYR A 621 0.45 -6.59 27.20
CA TYR A 621 1.75 -6.49 26.49
C TYR A 621 1.81 -5.69 25.17
N VAL A 622 0.72 -5.63 24.40
CA VAL A 622 0.63 -4.84 23.16
C VAL A 622 0.53 -3.33 23.45
N TYR A 623 -0.09 -2.96 24.57
CA TYR A 623 -0.21 -1.58 25.03
C TYR A 623 1.15 -1.04 25.51
N SER A 624 1.96 -1.86 26.18
CA SER A 624 3.23 -1.43 26.78
C SER A 624 4.30 -1.08 25.73
N PHE A 625 4.45 -1.89 24.67
CA PHE A 625 5.40 -1.56 23.59
C PHE A 625 4.90 -0.40 22.71
N GLY A 626 3.58 -0.27 22.51
CA GLY A 626 2.99 0.89 21.86
C GLY A 626 3.32 2.21 22.59
N VAL A 627 3.28 2.19 23.92
CA VAL A 627 3.69 3.34 24.75
C VAL A 627 5.19 3.64 24.58
N VAL A 628 6.06 2.62 24.50
CA VAL A 628 7.50 2.84 24.21
C VAL A 628 7.71 3.55 22.87
N LEU A 629 6.95 3.17 21.82
CA LEU A 629 7.03 3.85 20.53
C LEU A 629 6.58 5.31 20.63
N LEU A 630 5.53 5.60 21.42
CA LEU A 630 5.08 6.96 21.68
C LEU A 630 6.13 7.76 22.48
N GLU A 631 6.81 7.15 23.45
CA GLU A 631 7.90 7.80 24.20
C GLU A 631 9.07 8.17 23.26
N VAL A 632 9.41 7.30 22.30
CA VAL A 632 10.46 7.55 21.29
C VAL A 632 10.04 8.66 20.32
N LEU A 633 8.79 8.68 19.87
CA LEU A 633 8.28 9.67 18.91
C LEU A 633 8.05 11.05 19.54
N CYS A 634 7.46 11.09 20.73
CA CYS A 634 7.07 12.33 21.39
C CYS A 634 8.15 12.86 22.35
N THR A 635 9.19 12.06 22.63
CA THR A 635 10.25 12.40 23.61
C THR A 635 9.71 12.80 25.00
N ARG A 636 8.58 12.20 25.38
CA ARG A 636 7.87 12.46 26.64
C ARG A 636 7.79 11.18 27.45
N PRO A 637 7.86 11.23 28.79
CA PRO A 637 7.65 10.06 29.62
C PRO A 637 6.19 9.60 29.52
N SER A 638 5.97 8.30 29.65
CA SER A 638 4.64 7.68 29.64
C SER A 638 3.68 8.27 30.68
N ILE A 639 4.20 8.65 31.84
CA ILE A 639 3.46 9.36 32.88
C ILE A 639 4.28 10.56 33.34
N ASP A 640 3.72 11.76 33.18
CA ASP A 640 4.26 13.01 33.74
C ASP A 640 3.28 13.62 34.75
N PRO A 641 3.53 13.47 36.06
CA PRO A 641 2.63 13.99 37.09
C PRO A 641 2.67 15.52 37.22
N LEU A 642 3.62 16.21 36.55
CA LEU A 642 3.72 17.66 36.56
C LEU A 642 2.78 18.32 35.52
N LEU A 643 2.23 17.52 34.60
CA LEU A 643 1.29 18.00 33.58
C LEU A 643 -0.17 17.92 34.06
N PRO A 644 -1.07 18.75 33.49
CA PRO A 644 -2.51 18.62 33.71
C PRO A 644 -2.99 17.19 33.45
N ARG A 645 -4.03 16.75 34.17
CA ARG A 645 -4.52 15.36 34.17
C ARG A 645 -4.74 14.77 32.77
N GLU A 646 -5.18 15.59 31.82
CA GLU A 646 -5.45 15.22 30.42
C GLU A 646 -4.18 15.03 29.59
N LEU A 647 -3.06 15.63 30.00
CA LEU A 647 -1.75 15.56 29.35
C LEU A 647 -0.78 14.64 30.09
N ALA A 648 -1.11 14.24 31.32
CA ALA A 648 -0.24 13.49 32.22
C ALA A 648 0.05 12.06 31.75
N ASN A 649 -0.91 11.41 31.09
CA ASN A 649 -0.72 10.10 30.49
C ASN A 649 -0.48 10.25 28.98
N LEU A 650 0.71 9.83 28.52
CA LEU A 650 1.10 9.96 27.12
C LEU A 650 0.18 9.17 26.17
N ALA A 651 -0.30 8.00 26.59
CA ALA A 651 -1.19 7.19 25.79
C ALA A 651 -2.54 7.89 25.60
N ASP A 652 -3.15 8.37 26.68
CA ASP A 652 -4.44 9.06 26.65
C ASP A 652 -4.36 10.37 25.86
N TRP A 653 -3.27 11.11 26.02
CA TRP A 653 -3.01 12.31 25.26
C TRP A 653 -2.86 12.03 23.76
N SER A 654 -2.11 10.98 23.39
CA SER A 654 -1.91 10.63 21.98
C SER A 654 -3.21 10.23 21.29
N ILE A 655 -4.08 9.49 21.97
CA ILE A 655 -5.43 9.14 21.48
C ILE A 655 -6.26 10.42 21.28
N THR A 656 -6.14 11.39 22.18
CA THR A 656 -6.84 12.67 22.09
C THR A 656 -6.34 13.51 20.90
N CYS A 657 -5.03 13.53 20.63
CA CYS A 657 -4.47 14.24 19.47
C CYS A 657 -4.92 13.62 18.14
N ILE A 658 -4.93 12.29 18.06
CA ILE A 658 -5.44 11.55 16.88
C ILE A 658 -6.91 11.87 16.64
N LYS A 659 -7.75 11.89 17.69
CA LYS A 659 -9.18 12.25 17.60
C LYS A 659 -9.41 13.68 17.12
N ASN A 660 -8.51 14.59 17.48
CA ASN A 660 -8.62 16.01 17.12
C ASN A 660 -7.97 16.35 15.77
N GLY A 661 -7.40 15.38 15.05
CA GLY A 661 -6.75 15.61 13.75
C GLY A 661 -5.45 16.44 13.82
N ASN A 662 -4.85 16.55 15.01
CA ASN A 662 -3.59 17.25 15.19
C ASN A 662 -2.45 16.23 15.10
N TYR A 663 -1.79 16.16 13.93
CA TYR A 663 -0.65 15.26 13.66
C TYR A 663 0.68 15.88 14.05
#